data_AF-A0A093CDH9-F1
#
_entry.id   AF-A0A093CDH9-F1
#
_cell.length_a   1.000
_cell.length_b   1.000
_cell.length_c   1.000
_cell.angle_alpha   90.00
_cell.angle_beta   90.00
_cell.angle_gamma   90.00
#
_symmetry.space_group_name_H-M   'P 1'
#
loop_
_entity.id
_entity.type
_entity.pdbx_description
1 polymer ?
#
loop_
_entity_poly.entity_id
_entity_poly.type
_entity_poly.pdbx_seq_one_letter_code
_entity_poly.pdbx_strand_id
1 'polypeptide(L)'
;GFHLSGTVTEPAMQSEPETVCNVAISFDRCKITSVTCSCGNKDIFYCAHVVALSLYRIRKPDQVKLHLPISETLFQMNRDQLQKFVQYLITVHHTEVLPTAQKLADEILSQNSEINQVHGAPDPTAGASIDDDNCWHLDEEQVQEQVKLFLSQGGYHGSGKQLNLLFAKVREMLKMRDSNGARMLTLITEQFMADPRLSLWRQQGTTMTDKYRQLWDELGALWMCIVLNPHCKLEQKASWLKQLKKWNSVDVCPWEDGNHGNELPNLTNALPQGANANQDSSNRPHRTVFTRAIEACDLHWQDSHLQHIISSDLYTNYCYHDDTENSLFDSHGWPLWHEHVPTACARVDALRSHGYPREALRLAIAIVNTLRRQQQKQLEMFRAQKKELIHRGVTSITNLEGWVGHPLDPIGTLFSSLMEACRVDDDSFHGFADFMENMGHCKSLEYQHLPAHKFLEEGESYLTLAVEVALIGLGQQRIMPDGLYAQEKVCRNEEQLISKLQEIELDDTLVKIFRKQAVFLLEAGPYSGLGEVIHRESVPMHTFAKYLFTSLLPHDAELAYKAALRAMRLLVLESTAPSGDMSRPHHIASVVPNRYPRWFTLSHIESQQCELASTMLTAAKGDVRRLETVLESIQKNIHSSSHIFKLAQDAFKIATLMDSLPDITLLKVSLELGLQVF
;
A
#
# COMPACT_ATOMS: atom_id res chain seq x y z
N GLY A 1 21.42 -24.71 18.30
CA GLY A 1 21.43 -23.31 18.81
C GLY A 1 22.70 -22.97 19.59
N PHE A 2 22.90 -21.69 19.93
CA PHE A 2 23.98 -21.18 20.78
C PHE A 2 23.39 -20.32 21.90
N HIS A 3 24.01 -20.31 23.08
CA HIS A 3 23.62 -19.42 24.18
C HIS A 3 24.77 -18.42 24.46
N LEU A 4 24.45 -17.13 24.50
CA LEU A 4 25.38 -16.05 24.81
C LEU A 4 24.94 -15.36 26.09
N SER A 5 25.80 -15.36 27.10
CA SER A 5 25.58 -14.62 28.35
C SER A 5 26.67 -13.57 28.54
N GLY A 6 26.30 -12.39 29.03
CA GLY A 6 27.25 -11.32 29.32
C GLY A 6 26.68 -10.26 30.26
N THR A 7 27.57 -9.46 30.83
CA THR A 7 27.24 -8.32 31.68
C THR A 7 27.48 -7.04 30.89
N VAL A 8 26.46 -6.18 30.79
CA VAL A 8 26.54 -4.88 30.12
C VAL A 8 26.41 -3.79 31.18
N THR A 9 27.35 -2.86 31.20
CA THR A 9 27.39 -1.76 32.17
C THR A 9 27.03 -0.46 31.48
N GLU A 10 26.01 0.24 31.97
CA GLU A 10 25.70 1.59 31.48
C GLU A 10 26.57 2.61 32.24
N PRO A 11 27.29 3.49 31.52
CA PRO A 11 28.11 4.50 32.16
C PRO A 11 27.21 5.51 32.90
N ALA A 12 27.56 5.81 34.15
CA ALA A 12 26.81 6.76 34.98
C ALA A 12 26.66 8.14 34.28
N MET A 13 25.42 8.55 34.02
CA MET A 13 25.12 9.96 33.76
C MET A 13 24.97 10.72 35.09
N GLN A 14 25.18 12.04 35.06
CA GLN A 14 25.45 12.93 36.22
C GLN A 14 24.43 12.89 37.39
N SER A 15 23.40 12.05 37.37
CA SER A 15 22.38 11.88 38.41
C SER A 15 21.95 10.44 38.73
N GLU A 16 22.50 9.40 38.09
CA GLU A 16 22.11 7.99 38.34
C GLU A 16 23.33 7.07 38.57
N PRO A 17 23.22 6.06 39.47
CA PRO A 17 24.30 5.11 39.72
C PRO A 17 24.60 4.23 38.50
N GLU A 18 25.82 3.68 38.44
CA GLU A 18 26.23 2.71 37.43
C GLU A 18 25.34 1.45 37.54
N THR A 19 24.60 1.15 36.46
CA THR A 19 23.71 0.00 36.37
C THR A 19 24.41 -1.13 35.63
N VAL A 20 24.51 -2.29 36.29
CA VAL A 20 25.04 -3.52 35.66
C VAL A 20 23.88 -4.42 35.31
N CYS A 21 23.73 -4.70 34.02
CA CYS A 21 22.67 -5.54 33.49
C CYS A 21 23.22 -6.89 33.04
N ASN A 22 22.66 -7.96 33.58
CA ASN A 22 22.91 -9.32 33.13
C ASN A 22 22.02 -9.60 31.92
N VAL A 23 22.63 -10.06 30.83
CA VAL A 23 21.96 -10.36 29.56
C VAL A 23 22.25 -11.78 29.15
N ALA A 24 21.22 -12.55 28.81
CA ALA A 24 21.35 -13.83 28.16
C ALA A 24 20.54 -13.85 26.85
N ILE A 25 21.13 -14.42 25.80
CA ILE A 25 20.58 -14.45 24.44
C ILE A 25 20.73 -15.86 23.91
N SER A 26 19.62 -16.47 23.50
CA SER A 26 19.63 -17.73 22.77
C SER A 26 19.56 -17.47 21.27
N PHE A 27 20.38 -18.18 20.52
CA PHE A 27 20.42 -18.12 19.07
C PHE A 27 20.10 -19.49 18.48
N ASP A 28 19.35 -19.52 17.38
CA ASP A 28 19.23 -20.71 16.55
C ASP A 28 19.21 -20.32 15.06
N ARG A 29 19.95 -21.06 14.21
CA ARG A 29 20.03 -20.82 12.76
C ARG A 29 20.10 -19.31 12.39
N CYS A 30 21.04 -18.59 13.02
CA CYS A 30 21.28 -17.15 12.87
C CYS A 30 20.16 -16.19 13.34
N LYS A 31 19.20 -16.67 14.13
CA LYS A 31 18.10 -15.90 14.72
C LYS A 31 18.25 -15.83 16.24
N ILE A 32 17.90 -14.70 16.85
CA ILE A 32 17.73 -14.62 18.31
C ILE A 32 16.35 -15.18 18.63
N THR A 33 16.30 -16.29 19.37
CA THR A 33 15.05 -17.01 19.70
C THR A 33 14.51 -16.65 21.08
N SER A 34 15.38 -16.28 22.02
CA SER A 34 14.99 -15.77 23.32
C SER A 34 16.01 -14.81 23.89
N VAL A 35 15.53 -13.87 24.70
CA VAL A 35 16.36 -12.91 25.42
C VAL A 35 15.89 -12.79 26.85
N THR A 36 16.82 -12.65 27.78
CA THR A 36 16.55 -12.25 29.15
C THR A 36 17.52 -11.14 29.53
N CYS A 37 17.00 -10.08 30.14
CA CYS A 37 17.82 -8.96 30.59
C CYS A 37 17.31 -8.43 31.92
N SER A 38 18.22 -8.16 32.85
CA SER A 38 17.87 -7.62 34.18
C SER A 38 17.54 -6.12 34.20
N CYS A 39 17.53 -5.44 33.05
CA CYS A 39 17.29 -3.99 32.96
C CYS A 39 15.82 -3.58 33.14
N GLY A 40 14.87 -4.54 33.12
CA GLY A 40 13.44 -4.24 33.22
C GLY A 40 12.85 -3.45 32.03
N ASN A 41 13.60 -3.27 30.94
CA ASN A 41 13.14 -2.54 29.76
C ASN A 41 12.01 -3.31 29.03
N LYS A 42 11.07 -2.55 28.48
CA LYS A 42 9.84 -3.03 27.85
C LYS A 42 9.78 -2.83 26.32
N ASP A 43 10.86 -3.11 25.59
CA ASP A 43 10.87 -3.04 24.12
C ASP A 43 10.51 -4.39 23.49
N ILE A 44 9.55 -4.39 22.55
CA ILE A 44 8.91 -5.57 21.91
C ILE A 44 9.91 -6.63 21.44
N PHE A 45 11.10 -6.19 21.00
CA PHE A 45 12.13 -7.11 20.52
C PHE A 45 13.33 -7.16 21.45
N TYR A 46 14.12 -6.08 21.51
CA TYR A 46 15.42 -6.10 22.19
C TYR A 46 15.69 -4.76 22.89
N CYS A 47 16.10 -4.82 24.15
CA CYS A 47 16.63 -3.64 24.84
C CYS A 47 18.04 -3.28 24.33
N ALA A 48 18.50 -2.06 24.62
CA ALA A 48 19.84 -1.61 24.24
C ALA A 48 20.98 -2.53 24.73
N HIS A 49 20.81 -3.18 25.89
CA HIS A 49 21.77 -4.13 26.44
C HIS A 49 21.91 -5.41 25.59
N VAL A 50 20.78 -5.94 25.12
CA VAL A 50 20.76 -7.11 24.20
C VAL A 50 21.45 -6.75 22.89
N VAL A 51 21.16 -5.56 22.36
CA VAL A 51 21.81 -5.05 21.13
C VAL A 51 23.31 -4.87 21.35
N ALA A 52 23.72 -4.28 22.47
CA ALA A 52 25.13 -4.06 22.80
C ALA A 52 25.90 -5.38 22.92
N LEU A 53 25.36 -6.38 23.62
CA LEU A 53 25.98 -7.69 23.75
C LEU A 53 26.07 -8.42 22.40
N SER A 54 25.02 -8.33 21.58
CA SER A 54 25.00 -8.90 20.23
C SER A 54 26.06 -8.25 19.33
N LEU A 55 26.15 -6.92 19.32
CA LEU A 55 27.16 -6.18 18.57
C LEU A 55 28.58 -6.45 19.07
N TYR A 56 28.77 -6.62 20.37
CA TYR A 56 30.07 -6.99 20.94
C TYR A 56 30.53 -8.35 20.40
N ARG A 57 29.66 -9.37 20.41
CA ARG A 57 29.95 -10.68 19.81
C ARG A 57 30.31 -10.58 18.33
N ILE A 58 29.57 -9.77 17.55
CA ILE A 58 29.81 -9.59 16.12
C ILE A 58 31.16 -8.90 15.86
N ARG A 59 31.48 -7.85 16.62
CA ARG A 59 32.71 -7.05 16.41
C ARG A 59 33.96 -7.69 17.00
N LYS A 60 33.83 -8.51 18.04
CA LYS A 60 34.95 -9.12 18.76
C LYS A 60 34.74 -10.64 18.93
N PRO A 61 34.64 -11.40 17.83
CA PRO A 61 34.32 -12.83 17.88
C PRO A 61 35.38 -13.61 18.67
N ASP A 62 36.67 -13.28 18.52
CA ASP A 62 37.78 -13.99 19.18
C ASP A 62 37.83 -13.79 20.70
N GLN A 63 37.13 -12.77 21.22
CA GLN A 63 37.04 -12.52 22.66
C GLN A 63 35.91 -13.29 23.33
N VAL A 64 34.97 -13.84 22.55
CA VAL A 64 33.84 -14.62 23.07
C VAL A 64 34.22 -16.10 23.12
N LYS A 65 34.37 -16.63 24.34
CA LYS A 65 34.66 -18.06 24.53
C LYS A 65 33.44 -18.90 24.15
N LEU A 66 33.66 -19.86 23.27
CA LEU A 66 32.66 -20.87 22.89
C LEU A 66 32.82 -22.09 23.80
N HIS A 67 31.70 -22.54 24.37
CA HIS A 67 31.60 -23.73 25.18
C HIS A 67 30.67 -24.74 24.48
N LEU A 68 30.94 -26.03 24.69
CA LEU A 68 29.98 -27.08 24.34
C LEU A 68 28.72 -26.92 25.21
N PRO A 69 27.57 -27.50 24.81
CA PRO A 69 26.41 -27.59 25.68
C PRO A 69 26.78 -28.09 27.07
N ILE A 70 26.11 -27.59 28.09
CA ILE A 70 26.42 -27.92 29.48
C ILE A 70 26.28 -29.43 29.73
N SER A 71 25.36 -30.12 29.04
CA SER A 71 25.22 -31.58 29.10
C SER A 71 26.50 -32.33 28.72
N GLU A 72 27.19 -31.91 27.65
CA GLU A 72 28.49 -32.47 27.24
C GLU A 72 29.57 -32.24 28.30
N THR A 73 29.57 -31.04 28.90
CA THR A 73 30.52 -30.72 29.96
C THR A 73 30.25 -31.55 31.22
N LEU A 74 28.98 -31.74 31.60
CA LEU A 74 28.56 -32.56 32.73
C LEU A 74 28.87 -34.05 32.49
N PHE A 75 28.70 -34.54 31.25
CA PHE A 75 29.03 -35.92 30.88
C PHE A 75 30.53 -36.24 31.03
N GLN A 76 31.39 -35.24 30.82
CA GLN A 76 32.84 -35.39 31.00
C GLN A 76 33.27 -35.35 32.47
N MET A 77 32.43 -34.88 33.39
CA MET A 77 32.76 -34.81 34.82
C MET A 77 32.61 -36.17 35.50
N ASN A 78 33.57 -36.51 36.35
CA ASN A 78 33.41 -37.67 37.25
C ASN A 78 32.50 -37.33 38.46
N ARG A 79 32.13 -38.34 39.23
CA ARG A 79 31.23 -38.21 40.39
C ARG A 79 31.67 -37.11 41.38
N ASP A 80 32.96 -37.05 41.71
CA ASP A 80 33.48 -36.09 42.70
C ASP A 80 33.45 -34.66 42.16
N GLN A 81 33.73 -34.49 40.87
CA GLN A 81 33.63 -33.19 40.17
C GLN A 81 32.19 -32.72 40.08
N LEU A 82 31.25 -33.61 39.74
CA LEU A 82 29.83 -33.31 39.66
C LEU A 82 29.26 -32.94 41.04
N GLN A 83 29.64 -33.67 42.09
CA GLN A 83 29.25 -33.34 43.46
C GLN A 83 29.75 -31.95 43.87
N LYS A 84 31.02 -31.63 43.58
CA LYS A 84 31.57 -30.29 43.82
C LYS A 84 30.80 -29.23 43.02
N PHE A 85 30.58 -29.45 41.73
CA PHE A 85 29.84 -28.53 40.87
C PHE A 85 28.48 -28.15 41.46
N VAL A 86 27.68 -29.14 41.87
CA VAL A 86 26.35 -28.92 42.46
C VAL A 86 26.46 -28.16 43.80
N GLN A 87 27.41 -28.53 44.67
CA GLN A 87 27.62 -27.84 45.95
C GLN A 87 27.98 -26.36 45.78
N TYR A 88 28.85 -26.05 44.82
CA TYR A 88 29.22 -24.67 44.51
C TYR A 88 28.06 -23.91 43.86
N LEU A 89 27.30 -24.53 42.96
CA LEU A 89 26.11 -23.91 42.35
C LEU A 89 25.07 -23.51 43.40
N ILE A 90 24.77 -24.43 44.33
CA ILE A 90 23.86 -24.16 45.44
C ILE A 90 24.41 -23.05 46.32
N THR A 91 25.71 -23.03 46.60
CA THR A 91 26.31 -21.97 47.45
C THR A 91 26.17 -20.59 46.81
N VAL A 92 26.47 -20.48 45.51
CA VAL A 92 26.44 -19.21 44.76
C VAL A 92 25.01 -18.69 44.59
N HIS A 93 24.03 -19.56 44.30
CA HIS A 93 22.64 -19.18 44.02
C HIS A 93 21.65 -19.73 45.06
N HIS A 94 22.03 -19.81 46.33
CA HIS A 94 21.25 -20.49 47.38
C HIS A 94 19.84 -19.92 47.55
N THR A 95 19.63 -18.63 47.28
CA THR A 95 18.31 -17.98 47.36
C THR A 95 17.35 -18.41 46.25
N GLU A 96 17.87 -18.71 45.05
CA GLU A 96 17.07 -18.98 43.85
C GLU A 96 16.95 -20.50 43.57
N VAL A 97 18.01 -21.26 43.85
CA VAL A 97 18.14 -22.66 43.41
C VAL A 97 17.82 -23.66 44.52
N LEU A 98 18.00 -23.31 45.80
CA LEU A 98 17.91 -24.28 46.90
C LEU A 98 16.54 -24.98 47.02
N PRO A 99 15.38 -24.29 46.95
CA PRO A 99 14.08 -24.96 47.02
C PRO A 99 13.88 -25.96 45.86
N THR A 100 14.27 -25.55 44.65
CA THR A 100 14.20 -26.39 43.45
C THR A 100 15.14 -27.58 43.53
N ALA A 101 16.37 -27.37 44.02
CA ALA A 101 17.35 -28.42 44.21
C ALA A 101 16.92 -29.46 45.26
N GLN A 102 16.27 -29.03 46.36
CA GLN A 102 15.70 -29.92 47.35
C GLN A 102 14.57 -30.78 46.76
N LYS A 103 13.63 -30.14 46.04
CA LYS A 103 12.55 -30.85 45.34
C LYS A 103 13.09 -31.90 44.36
N LEU A 104 14.07 -31.53 43.52
CA LEU A 104 14.69 -32.46 42.56
C LEU A 104 15.44 -33.59 43.25
N ALA A 105 16.14 -33.31 44.36
CA ALA A 105 16.82 -34.34 45.13
C ALA A 105 15.83 -35.35 45.73
N ASP A 106 14.72 -34.89 46.30
CA ASP A 106 13.66 -35.75 46.83
C ASP A 106 13.02 -36.62 45.73
N GLU A 107 12.77 -36.03 44.55
CA GLU A 107 12.23 -36.74 43.39
C GLU A 107 13.20 -37.82 42.87
N ILE A 108 14.50 -37.51 42.75
CA ILE A 108 15.51 -38.48 42.28
C ILE A 108 15.69 -39.63 43.30
N LEU A 109 15.63 -39.35 44.60
CA LEU A 109 15.73 -40.37 45.65
C LEU A 109 14.49 -41.26 45.72
N SER A 110 13.35 -40.83 45.16
CA SER A 110 12.11 -41.60 45.08
C SER A 110 12.12 -42.56 43.88
N GLN A 111 12.02 -43.86 44.12
CA GLN A 111 12.13 -44.91 43.07
C GLN A 111 11.04 -44.86 42.00
N ASN A 112 9.87 -44.27 42.28
CA ASN A 112 8.72 -44.24 41.37
C ASN A 112 8.51 -42.88 40.67
N SER A 113 9.44 -41.95 40.78
CA SER A 113 9.31 -40.62 40.19
C SER A 113 9.49 -40.64 38.66
N GLU A 114 8.80 -39.74 37.98
CA GLU A 114 8.89 -39.59 36.51
C GLU A 114 10.32 -39.21 36.06
N ILE A 115 11.07 -38.48 36.89
CA ILE A 115 12.45 -38.09 36.58
C ILE A 115 13.40 -39.28 36.42
N ASN A 116 13.13 -40.40 37.10
CA ASN A 116 13.89 -41.65 37.01
C ASN A 116 13.45 -42.53 35.82
N GLN A 117 12.35 -42.19 35.15
CA GLN A 117 11.85 -42.90 33.95
C GLN A 117 12.47 -42.37 32.65
N VAL A 118 13.09 -41.20 32.70
CA VAL A 118 13.79 -40.57 31.57
C VAL A 118 15.29 -40.60 31.79
N HIS A 119 16.07 -40.68 30.70
CA HIS A 119 17.54 -40.73 30.79
C HIS A 119 18.17 -39.41 31.25
N GLY A 120 17.44 -38.29 31.16
CA GLY A 120 17.90 -36.97 31.59
C GLY A 120 16.94 -35.86 31.23
N ALA A 121 17.12 -34.68 31.83
CA ALA A 121 16.37 -33.47 31.48
C ALA A 121 16.89 -32.87 30.15
N PRO A 122 16.03 -32.18 29.37
CA PRO A 122 16.48 -31.48 28.16
C PRO A 122 17.50 -30.39 28.51
N ASP A 123 18.60 -30.34 27.76
CA ASP A 123 19.65 -29.36 27.98
C ASP A 123 19.23 -27.98 27.43
N PRO A 124 19.09 -26.94 28.27
CA PRO A 124 18.70 -25.60 27.83
C PRO A 124 19.76 -24.91 26.95
N THR A 125 20.98 -25.43 26.89
CA THR A 125 22.11 -24.92 26.10
C THR A 125 22.35 -25.70 24.80
N ALA A 126 21.66 -26.84 24.60
CA ALA A 126 21.79 -27.65 23.38
C ALA A 126 21.08 -27.05 22.16
N GLY A 127 20.20 -26.05 22.39
CA GLY A 127 19.42 -25.40 21.34
C GLY A 127 18.36 -26.32 20.71
N ALA A 128 17.58 -25.75 19.79
CA ALA A 128 16.44 -26.41 19.14
C ALA A 128 16.87 -27.49 18.13
N SER A 129 15.96 -28.44 17.86
CA SER A 129 16.13 -29.47 16.83
C SER A 129 16.07 -28.89 15.41
N ILE A 130 16.49 -29.66 14.40
CA ILE A 130 16.41 -29.23 12.98
C ILE A 130 14.95 -29.02 12.55
N ASP A 131 14.03 -29.82 13.09
CA ASP A 131 12.61 -29.83 12.73
C ASP A 131 11.79 -28.80 13.51
N ASP A 132 12.37 -28.16 14.53
CA ASP A 132 11.68 -27.12 15.31
C ASP A 132 11.51 -25.83 14.48
N ASP A 133 10.39 -25.12 14.68
CA ASP A 133 10.17 -23.81 14.05
C ASP A 133 11.17 -22.78 14.57
N ASN A 134 11.89 -22.09 13.67
CA ASN A 134 12.83 -21.02 14.02
C ASN A 134 12.23 -19.64 13.78
N CYS A 135 11.67 -19.04 14.83
CA CYS A 135 11.17 -17.68 14.83
C CYS A 135 12.04 -16.76 15.67
N TRP A 136 12.06 -15.47 15.35
CA TRP A 136 12.64 -14.46 16.25
C TRP A 136 11.95 -14.45 17.62
N HIS A 137 12.61 -13.85 18.62
CA HIS A 137 11.96 -13.58 19.88
C HIS A 137 10.83 -12.55 19.70
N LEU A 138 9.67 -12.80 20.33
CA LEU A 138 8.53 -11.87 20.35
C LEU A 138 7.89 -11.93 21.73
N ASP A 139 7.83 -10.79 22.43
CA ASP A 139 7.10 -10.64 23.68
C ASP A 139 5.62 -10.28 23.39
N GLU A 140 4.74 -11.28 23.47
CA GLU A 140 3.32 -11.10 23.13
C GLU A 140 2.57 -10.17 24.07
N GLU A 141 2.83 -10.28 25.38
CA GLU A 141 2.17 -9.46 26.41
C GLU A 141 2.52 -7.99 26.18
N GLN A 142 3.78 -7.73 25.88
CA GLN A 142 4.26 -6.38 25.59
C GLN A 142 3.74 -5.82 24.27
N VAL A 143 3.61 -6.63 23.22
CA VAL A 143 2.95 -6.20 21.98
C VAL A 143 1.52 -5.75 22.28
N GLN A 144 0.76 -6.55 23.05
CA GLN A 144 -0.61 -6.22 23.42
C GLN A 144 -0.68 -4.94 24.27
N GLU A 145 0.17 -4.82 25.31
CA GLU A 145 0.24 -3.63 26.16
C GLU A 145 0.59 -2.37 25.35
N GLN A 146 1.61 -2.42 24.50
CA GLN A 146 2.04 -1.27 23.71
C GLN A 146 0.97 -0.82 22.71
N VAL A 147 0.35 -1.75 21.98
CA VAL A 147 -0.73 -1.41 21.05
C VAL A 147 -1.90 -0.77 21.81
N LYS A 148 -2.30 -1.34 22.95
CA LYS A 148 -3.35 -0.77 23.81
C LYS A 148 -3.00 0.63 24.30
N LEU A 149 -1.74 0.87 24.69
CA LEU A 149 -1.25 2.19 25.08
C LEU A 149 -1.32 3.18 23.92
N PHE A 150 -0.85 2.81 22.73
CA PHE A 150 -0.90 3.68 21.54
C PHE A 150 -2.35 3.98 21.11
N LEU A 151 -3.26 3.02 21.23
CA LEU A 151 -4.68 3.23 20.96
C LEU A 151 -5.34 4.16 21.99
N SER A 152 -5.00 4.06 23.27
CA SER A 152 -5.61 4.84 24.36
C SER A 152 -5.09 6.27 24.49
N GLN A 153 -3.84 6.54 24.09
CA GLN A 153 -3.26 7.88 24.08
C GLN A 153 -3.90 8.72 22.96
N GLY A 154 -4.97 9.44 23.28
CA GLY A 154 -5.77 10.29 22.38
C GLY A 154 -5.07 11.51 21.77
N GLY A 155 -3.73 11.53 21.68
CA GLY A 155 -2.90 12.57 21.06
C GLY A 155 -2.33 12.13 19.71
N TYR A 156 -3.09 12.33 18.63
CA TYR A 156 -2.95 11.70 17.30
C TYR A 156 -1.78 12.19 16.40
N HIS A 157 -0.65 12.60 16.97
CA HIS A 157 0.57 12.88 16.18
C HIS A 157 1.74 11.93 16.48
N GLY A 158 1.80 11.34 17.67
CA GLY A 158 2.84 10.36 18.04
C GLY A 158 2.39 8.91 17.91
N SER A 159 1.20 8.57 18.42
CA SER A 159 0.74 7.17 18.54
C SER A 159 0.45 6.50 17.20
N GLY A 160 -0.13 7.21 16.23
CA GLY A 160 -0.36 6.67 14.88
C GLY A 160 0.95 6.33 14.16
N LYS A 161 2.00 7.14 14.32
CA LYS A 161 3.33 6.84 13.77
C LYS A 161 3.91 5.59 14.42
N GLN A 162 3.75 5.41 15.73
CA GLN A 162 4.21 4.22 16.44
C GLN A 162 3.48 2.96 15.97
N LEU A 163 2.18 3.01 15.73
CA LEU A 163 1.42 1.89 15.17
C LEU A 163 1.87 1.55 13.74
N ASN A 164 2.14 2.55 12.90
CA ASN A 164 2.73 2.31 11.57
C ASN A 164 4.12 1.66 11.65
N LEU A 165 4.93 1.99 12.66
CA LEU A 165 6.20 1.29 12.90
C LEU A 165 6.00 -0.18 13.29
N LEU A 166 4.92 -0.52 14.01
CA LEU A 166 4.57 -1.92 14.28
C LEU A 166 4.15 -2.67 13.01
N PHE A 167 3.40 -2.01 12.12
CA PHE A 167 3.07 -2.57 10.80
C PHE A 167 4.31 -2.79 9.93
N ALA A 168 5.26 -1.86 9.93
CA ALA A 168 6.55 -2.02 9.26
C ALA A 168 7.34 -3.22 9.84
N LYS A 169 7.38 -3.37 11.17
CA LYS A 169 7.97 -4.53 11.84
C LYS A 169 7.31 -5.86 11.40
N VAL A 170 5.98 -5.87 11.22
CA VAL A 170 5.27 -7.03 10.66
C VAL A 170 5.74 -7.33 9.24
N ARG A 171 5.79 -6.33 8.34
CA ARG A 171 6.27 -6.53 6.96
C ARG A 171 7.71 -7.07 6.92
N GLU A 172 8.61 -6.55 7.75
CA GLU A 172 9.99 -7.06 7.83
C GLU A 172 10.06 -8.50 8.32
N MET A 173 9.22 -8.90 9.30
CA MET A 173 9.14 -10.30 9.71
C MET A 173 8.60 -11.20 8.59
N LEU A 174 7.58 -10.77 7.84
CA LEU A 174 7.09 -11.50 6.68
C LEU A 174 8.17 -11.65 5.60
N LYS A 175 8.95 -10.59 5.36
CA LYS A 175 10.05 -10.57 4.38
C LYS A 175 11.14 -11.58 4.73
N MET A 176 11.41 -11.73 6.03
CA MET A 176 12.32 -12.75 6.58
C MET A 176 11.67 -14.12 6.77
N ARG A 177 10.43 -14.30 6.28
CA ARG A 177 9.63 -15.52 6.34
C ARG A 177 9.48 -16.06 7.76
N ASP A 178 9.38 -15.13 8.71
CA ASP A 178 9.21 -15.44 10.13
C ASP A 178 7.74 -15.64 10.46
N SER A 179 7.42 -16.74 11.14
CA SER A 179 6.05 -17.07 11.54
C SER A 179 5.44 -16.05 12.51
N ASN A 180 6.30 -15.28 13.22
CA ASN A 180 5.85 -14.20 14.09
C ASN A 180 5.21 -13.03 13.35
N GLY A 181 5.41 -12.88 12.04
CA GLY A 181 4.74 -11.82 11.27
C GLY A 181 3.22 -11.91 11.40
N ALA A 182 2.67 -13.10 11.14
CA ALA A 182 1.23 -13.34 11.28
C ALA A 182 0.75 -13.31 12.74
N ARG A 183 1.58 -13.80 13.67
CA ARG A 183 1.27 -13.79 15.11
C ARG A 183 1.18 -12.37 15.67
N MET A 184 2.17 -11.53 15.37
CA MET A 184 2.18 -10.13 15.80
C MET A 184 0.99 -9.36 15.21
N LEU A 185 0.65 -9.59 13.93
CA LEU A 185 -0.55 -8.95 13.36
C LEU A 185 -1.84 -9.42 14.02
N THR A 186 -1.92 -10.69 14.42
CA THR A 186 -3.06 -11.22 15.19
C THR A 186 -3.22 -10.46 16.50
N LEU A 187 -2.14 -10.30 17.27
CA LEU A 187 -2.16 -9.55 18.54
C LEU A 187 -2.55 -8.08 18.34
N ILE A 188 -2.01 -7.42 17.32
CA ILE A 188 -2.38 -6.05 16.98
C ILE A 188 -3.87 -5.97 16.65
N THR A 189 -4.36 -6.88 15.79
CA THR A 189 -5.77 -6.91 15.35
C THR A 189 -6.73 -7.12 16.53
N GLU A 190 -6.37 -8.00 17.47
CA GLU A 190 -7.16 -8.23 18.68
C GLU A 190 -7.26 -6.95 19.54
N GLN A 191 -6.18 -6.20 19.70
CA GLN A 191 -6.21 -4.93 20.45
C GLN A 191 -7.01 -3.86 19.72
N PHE A 192 -6.94 -3.79 18.40
CA PHE A 192 -7.79 -2.89 17.59
C PHE A 192 -9.27 -3.24 17.75
N MET A 193 -9.63 -4.53 17.68
CA MET A 193 -11.00 -5.01 17.88
C MET A 193 -11.52 -4.81 19.31
N ALA A 194 -10.62 -4.76 20.30
CA ALA A 194 -10.95 -4.52 21.71
C ALA A 194 -11.04 -3.03 22.07
N ASP A 195 -10.82 -2.11 21.13
CA ASP A 195 -10.87 -0.67 21.39
C ASP A 195 -12.31 -0.22 21.72
N PRO A 196 -12.57 0.32 22.93
CA PRO A 196 -13.91 0.75 23.33
C PRO A 196 -14.48 1.87 22.45
N ARG A 197 -13.63 2.63 21.74
CA ARG A 197 -14.07 3.70 20.84
C ARG A 197 -14.87 3.18 19.65
N LEU A 198 -14.63 1.96 19.18
CA LEU A 198 -15.41 1.37 18.09
C LEU A 198 -16.90 1.26 18.46
N SER A 199 -17.17 0.81 19.69
CA SER A 199 -18.52 0.77 20.25
C SER A 199 -19.14 2.16 20.38
N LEU A 200 -18.35 3.15 20.81
CA LEU A 200 -18.81 4.54 20.97
C LEU A 200 -19.16 5.17 19.62
N TRP A 201 -18.32 5.04 18.61
CA TRP A 201 -18.58 5.55 17.25
C TRP A 201 -19.84 4.93 16.66
N ARG A 202 -20.02 3.61 16.83
CA ARG A 202 -21.22 2.91 16.36
C ARG A 202 -22.49 3.34 17.11
N GLN A 203 -22.43 3.53 18.43
CA GLN A 203 -23.58 3.98 19.23
C GLN A 203 -23.98 5.43 18.96
N GLN A 204 -22.99 6.31 18.77
CA GLN A 204 -23.21 7.74 18.55
C GLN A 204 -23.46 8.10 17.08
N GLY A 205 -23.24 7.16 16.15
CA GLY A 205 -23.26 7.44 14.71
C GLY A 205 -22.18 8.42 14.27
N THR A 206 -21.13 8.57 15.07
CA THR A 206 -19.99 9.45 14.78
C THR A 206 -18.98 8.70 13.91
N THR A 207 -18.43 9.38 12.91
CA THR A 207 -17.43 8.78 12.02
C THR A 207 -16.08 8.68 12.72
N MET A 208 -15.34 7.61 12.40
CA MET A 208 -13.93 7.48 12.79
C MET A 208 -13.09 8.63 12.22
N THR A 209 -11.99 8.96 12.88
CA THR A 209 -11.02 9.92 12.34
C THR A 209 -10.26 9.30 11.16
N ASP A 210 -9.90 10.12 10.17
CA ASP A 210 -9.23 9.63 8.94
C ASP A 210 -7.93 8.91 9.24
N LYS A 211 -7.14 9.42 10.21
CA LYS A 211 -5.89 8.78 10.63
C LYS A 211 -6.12 7.39 11.23
N TYR A 212 -7.18 7.21 12.02
CA TYR A 212 -7.49 5.91 12.59
C TYR A 212 -8.00 4.94 11.53
N ARG A 213 -8.78 5.46 10.57
CA ARG A 213 -9.25 4.71 9.41
C ARG A 213 -8.11 4.21 8.52
N GLN A 214 -7.07 5.02 8.30
CA GLN A 214 -5.86 4.61 7.57
C GLN A 214 -5.15 3.42 8.24
N LEU A 215 -5.14 3.34 9.58
CA LEU A 215 -4.55 2.21 10.29
C LEU A 215 -5.32 0.91 10.03
N TRP A 216 -6.65 1.00 9.89
CA TRP A 216 -7.49 -0.14 9.51
C TRP A 216 -7.28 -0.56 8.06
N ASP A 217 -7.10 0.40 7.16
CA ASP A 217 -6.76 0.12 5.76
C ASP A 217 -5.43 -0.65 5.65
N GLU A 218 -4.38 -0.20 6.35
CA GLU A 218 -3.08 -0.88 6.38
C GLU A 218 -3.19 -2.27 7.02
N LEU A 219 -3.97 -2.39 8.11
CA LEU A 219 -4.21 -3.67 8.77
C LEU A 219 -4.91 -4.67 7.82
N GLY A 220 -5.89 -4.21 7.04
CA GLY A 220 -6.54 -5.01 5.99
C GLY A 220 -5.57 -5.47 4.90
N ALA A 221 -4.70 -4.57 4.43
CA ALA A 221 -3.67 -4.87 3.43
C ALA A 221 -2.62 -5.86 3.94
N LEU A 222 -2.22 -5.79 5.21
CA LEU A 222 -1.30 -6.76 5.81
C LEU A 222 -1.92 -8.17 5.92
N TRP A 223 -3.22 -8.25 6.28
CA TRP A 223 -3.91 -9.53 6.27
C TRP A 223 -4.00 -10.12 4.87
N MET A 224 -4.22 -9.30 3.83
CA MET A 224 -4.13 -9.72 2.43
C MET A 224 -2.76 -10.35 2.11
N CYS A 225 -1.66 -9.71 2.53
CA CYS A 225 -0.31 -10.25 2.33
C CYS A 225 -0.10 -11.59 3.04
N ILE A 226 -0.60 -11.75 4.27
CA ILE A 226 -0.46 -13.00 5.03
C ILE A 226 -1.22 -14.15 4.37
N VAL A 227 -2.50 -13.94 4.01
CA VAL A 227 -3.34 -15.01 3.44
C VAL A 227 -2.91 -15.39 2.03
N LEU A 228 -2.30 -14.46 1.29
CA LEU A 228 -1.74 -14.70 -0.04
C LEU A 228 -0.30 -15.24 -0.01
N ASN A 229 0.26 -15.60 1.14
CA ASN A 229 1.59 -16.20 1.19
C ASN A 229 1.68 -17.46 0.29
N PRO A 230 2.57 -17.50 -0.72
CA PRO A 230 2.72 -18.63 -1.64
C PRO A 230 3.06 -19.96 -0.96
N HIS A 231 3.74 -19.91 0.19
CA HIS A 231 4.21 -21.08 0.92
C HIS A 231 3.44 -21.34 2.21
N CYS A 232 2.23 -20.76 2.34
CA CYS A 232 1.38 -20.98 3.49
C CYS A 232 0.95 -22.46 3.61
N LYS A 233 1.05 -23.03 4.82
CA LYS A 233 0.44 -24.33 5.14
C LYS A 233 -1.09 -24.19 5.14
N LEU A 234 -1.80 -25.14 4.51
CA LEU A 234 -3.27 -25.12 4.40
C LEU A 234 -3.97 -25.03 5.78
N GLU A 235 -3.41 -25.67 6.79
CA GLU A 235 -3.93 -25.64 8.17
C GLU A 235 -3.85 -24.23 8.79
N GLN A 236 -2.74 -23.52 8.56
CA GLN A 236 -2.56 -22.13 9.03
C GLN A 236 -3.54 -21.21 8.32
N LYS A 237 -3.67 -21.35 7.00
CA LYS A 237 -4.65 -20.59 6.19
C LYS A 237 -6.08 -20.80 6.68
N ALA A 238 -6.47 -22.04 6.98
CA ALA A 238 -7.79 -22.36 7.53
C ALA A 238 -8.01 -21.75 8.92
N SER A 239 -6.98 -21.72 9.77
CA SER A 239 -7.02 -21.06 11.08
C SER A 239 -7.24 -19.55 10.94
N TRP A 240 -6.48 -18.88 10.08
CA TRP A 240 -6.64 -17.44 9.81
C TRP A 240 -7.99 -17.12 9.21
N LEU A 241 -8.49 -17.93 8.27
CA LEU A 241 -9.83 -17.77 7.71
C LEU A 241 -10.91 -17.82 8.80
N LYS A 242 -10.78 -18.71 9.79
CA LYS A 242 -11.70 -18.78 10.93
C LYS A 242 -11.62 -17.53 11.80
N GLN A 243 -10.42 -17.01 12.06
CA GLN A 243 -10.22 -15.77 12.83
C GLN A 243 -10.79 -14.55 12.11
N LEU A 244 -10.49 -14.38 10.81
CA LEU A 244 -11.00 -13.28 10.00
C LEU A 244 -12.54 -13.31 9.93
N LYS A 245 -13.15 -14.48 9.74
CA LYS A 245 -14.62 -14.62 9.79
C LYS A 245 -15.20 -14.25 11.15
N LYS A 246 -14.52 -14.61 12.24
CA LYS A 246 -14.91 -14.21 13.60
C LYS A 246 -14.89 -12.69 13.74
N TRP A 247 -13.80 -12.00 13.37
CA TRP A 247 -13.73 -10.54 13.46
C TRP A 247 -14.72 -9.85 12.52
N ASN A 248 -14.90 -10.33 11.29
CA ASN A 248 -15.85 -9.80 10.32
C ASN A 248 -17.31 -9.90 10.80
N SER A 249 -17.63 -10.89 11.66
CA SER A 249 -18.97 -11.05 12.25
C SER A 249 -19.25 -10.13 13.45
N VAL A 250 -18.21 -9.48 13.99
CA VAL A 250 -18.37 -8.55 15.10
C VAL A 250 -18.95 -7.25 14.57
N ASP A 251 -20.06 -6.82 15.16
CA ASP A 251 -20.75 -5.60 14.79
C ASP A 251 -19.83 -4.36 14.76
N VAL A 252 -18.96 -4.20 15.75
CA VAL A 252 -18.09 -3.02 15.80
C VAL A 252 -16.96 -3.01 14.75
N CYS A 253 -16.85 -4.06 13.92
CA CYS A 253 -15.86 -4.14 12.85
C CYS A 253 -16.08 -3.03 11.82
N PRO A 254 -15.05 -2.21 11.53
CA PRO A 254 -15.14 -1.16 10.54
C PRO A 254 -15.53 -1.66 9.15
N TRP A 255 -16.44 -0.96 8.49
CA TRP A 255 -16.87 -1.29 7.13
C TRP A 255 -15.74 -1.10 6.13
N GLU A 256 -15.82 -1.72 4.96
CA GLU A 256 -14.97 -1.35 3.82
C GLU A 256 -15.51 -0.04 3.21
N ASP A 257 -14.64 0.87 2.78
CA ASP A 257 -15.07 2.16 2.20
C ASP A 257 -15.77 1.99 0.84
N GLY A 258 -16.66 2.94 0.55
CA GLY A 258 -17.56 2.89 -0.61
C GLY A 258 -18.72 1.94 -0.33
N ASN A 259 -19.94 2.47 -0.23
CA ASN A 259 -21.13 1.62 -0.21
C ASN A 259 -21.34 1.07 -1.62
N HIS A 260 -20.43 0.21 -2.07
CA HIS A 260 -20.63 -0.62 -3.24
C HIS A 260 -21.71 -1.64 -2.87
N GLY A 261 -22.98 -1.22 -2.88
CA GLY A 261 -24.07 -2.16 -2.82
C GLY A 261 -23.85 -3.17 -3.93
N ASN A 262 -23.66 -4.44 -3.58
CA ASN A 262 -23.72 -5.67 -4.40
C ASN A 262 -23.08 -5.71 -5.82
N GLU A 263 -22.44 -4.64 -6.33
CA GLU A 263 -22.06 -4.49 -7.75
C GLU A 263 -20.54 -4.50 -8.00
N LEU A 264 -19.70 -4.55 -6.94
CA LEU A 264 -18.27 -4.80 -7.11
C LEU A 264 -18.03 -6.27 -7.50
N PRO A 265 -17.13 -6.54 -8.46
CA PRO A 265 -16.71 -7.91 -8.76
C PRO A 265 -16.04 -8.53 -7.53
N ASN A 266 -16.42 -9.76 -7.17
CA ASN A 266 -15.72 -10.52 -6.15
C ASN A 266 -14.29 -10.81 -6.64
N LEU A 267 -13.30 -10.88 -5.73
CA LEU A 267 -11.90 -11.16 -6.12
C LEU A 267 -11.76 -12.44 -6.97
N THR A 268 -12.68 -13.39 -6.80
CA THR A 268 -12.76 -14.68 -7.51
C THR A 268 -13.70 -14.70 -8.71
N ASN A 269 -14.60 -13.73 -8.88
CA ASN A 269 -15.57 -13.67 -9.99
C ASN A 269 -15.65 -12.23 -10.56
N ALA A 270 -14.90 -11.99 -11.63
CA ALA A 270 -14.82 -10.69 -12.32
C ALA A 270 -16.01 -10.38 -13.26
N LEU A 271 -17.03 -11.24 -13.33
CA LEU A 271 -18.22 -11.01 -14.16
C LEU A 271 -19.25 -10.20 -13.35
N PRO A 272 -19.81 -9.11 -13.90
CA PRO A 272 -20.96 -8.45 -13.29
C PRO A 272 -22.10 -9.47 -13.26
N GLN A 273 -22.61 -9.79 -12.07
CA GLN A 273 -23.84 -10.58 -11.95
C GLN A 273 -24.93 -9.78 -12.67
N GLY A 274 -25.31 -10.26 -13.86
CA GLY A 274 -26.42 -9.68 -14.61
C GLY A 274 -27.66 -9.58 -13.74
N ALA A 275 -28.54 -8.64 -14.09
CA ALA A 275 -29.73 -8.16 -13.38
C ALA A 275 -30.81 -9.20 -12.95
N ASN A 276 -30.47 -10.50 -12.85
CA ASN A 276 -31.36 -11.58 -12.44
C ASN A 276 -31.09 -12.13 -11.02
N ALA A 277 -30.30 -11.45 -10.19
CA ALA A 277 -30.20 -11.75 -8.75
C ALA A 277 -31.24 -10.98 -7.93
N ASN A 278 -32.52 -11.06 -8.30
CA ASN A 278 -33.66 -10.55 -7.53
C ASN A 278 -34.09 -11.54 -6.42
N GLN A 279 -33.13 -12.04 -5.64
CA GLN A 279 -33.42 -12.75 -4.39
C GLN A 279 -32.64 -12.11 -3.24
N ASP A 280 -33.41 -11.46 -2.36
CA ASP A 280 -33.06 -10.96 -1.02
C ASP A 280 -31.82 -10.07 -0.89
N SER A 281 -31.97 -8.79 -1.27
CA SER A 281 -31.02 -7.72 -0.95
C SER A 281 -30.89 -7.43 0.56
N SER A 282 -31.76 -8.00 1.40
CA SER A 282 -31.78 -7.83 2.86
C SER A 282 -30.90 -8.81 3.64
N ASN A 283 -30.32 -9.83 3.01
CA ASN A 283 -29.62 -10.93 3.70
C ASN A 283 -28.15 -11.15 3.27
N ARG A 284 -27.53 -10.24 2.51
CA ARG A 284 -26.10 -10.34 2.14
C ARG A 284 -25.21 -9.62 3.17
N PRO A 285 -24.10 -10.24 3.60
CA PRO A 285 -23.27 -9.69 4.68
C PRO A 285 -22.59 -8.38 4.27
N HIS A 286 -22.56 -7.41 5.19
CA HIS A 286 -21.85 -6.13 5.02
C HIS A 286 -20.35 -6.36 4.74
N ARG A 287 -19.78 -5.61 3.78
CA ARG A 287 -18.33 -5.63 3.52
C ARG A 287 -17.59 -4.89 4.63
N THR A 288 -16.61 -5.54 5.24
CA THR A 288 -15.70 -4.97 6.24
C THR A 288 -14.28 -4.92 5.69
N VAL A 289 -13.39 -4.24 6.41
CA VAL A 289 -11.94 -4.21 6.11
C VAL A 289 -11.29 -5.59 5.94
N PHE A 290 -11.90 -6.66 6.47
CA PHE A 290 -11.42 -8.04 6.32
C PHE A 290 -12.02 -8.81 5.15
N THR A 291 -13.06 -8.29 4.50
CA THR A 291 -13.80 -9.04 3.47
C THR A 291 -12.90 -9.47 2.31
N ARG A 292 -12.03 -8.57 1.82
CA ARG A 292 -11.06 -8.93 0.77
C ARG A 292 -10.08 -10.01 1.22
N ALA A 293 -9.60 -9.97 2.47
CA ALA A 293 -8.71 -11.01 2.99
C ALA A 293 -9.42 -12.37 3.13
N ILE A 294 -10.71 -12.37 3.48
CA ILE A 294 -11.54 -13.57 3.50
C ILE A 294 -11.71 -14.15 2.08
N GLU A 295 -12.04 -13.31 1.09
CA GLU A 295 -12.15 -13.71 -0.32
C GLU A 295 -10.80 -14.22 -0.88
N ALA A 296 -9.69 -13.60 -0.49
CA ALA A 296 -8.35 -14.00 -0.91
C ALA A 296 -7.92 -15.37 -0.36
N CYS A 297 -8.58 -15.87 0.69
CA CYS A 297 -8.32 -17.23 1.17
C CYS A 297 -8.69 -18.31 0.14
N ASP A 298 -9.59 -18.02 -0.80
CA ASP A 298 -9.97 -18.94 -1.87
C ASP A 298 -9.00 -18.91 -3.07
N LEU A 299 -8.10 -17.91 -3.12
CA LEU A 299 -7.10 -17.80 -4.17
C LEU A 299 -5.96 -18.81 -3.95
N HIS A 300 -5.51 -19.42 -5.04
CA HIS A 300 -4.39 -20.35 -5.06
C HIS A 300 -3.27 -19.87 -5.99
N TRP A 301 -2.09 -20.45 -5.80
CA TRP A 301 -0.91 -20.21 -6.63
C TRP A 301 -0.69 -21.31 -7.68
N GLN A 302 -1.54 -22.33 -7.74
CA GLN A 302 -1.33 -23.55 -8.55
C GLN A 302 -1.51 -23.38 -10.07
N ASP A 303 -1.93 -22.21 -10.54
CA ASP A 303 -2.11 -21.95 -11.97
C ASP A 303 -0.78 -22.14 -12.72
N SER A 304 -0.78 -22.94 -13.78
CA SER A 304 0.45 -23.30 -14.51
C SER A 304 1.12 -22.11 -15.17
N HIS A 305 0.33 -21.17 -15.70
CA HIS A 305 0.84 -19.95 -16.33
C HIS A 305 1.39 -19.00 -15.27
N LEU A 306 0.69 -18.82 -14.16
CA LEU A 306 1.19 -18.03 -13.02
C LEU A 306 2.52 -18.58 -12.49
N GLN A 307 2.60 -19.90 -12.29
CA GLN A 307 3.82 -20.57 -11.86
C GLN A 307 4.95 -20.40 -12.88
N HIS A 308 4.64 -20.44 -14.17
CA HIS A 308 5.62 -20.16 -15.21
C HIS A 308 6.12 -18.70 -15.13
N ILE A 309 5.21 -17.75 -14.92
CA ILE A 309 5.56 -16.33 -14.82
C ILE A 309 6.53 -16.06 -13.67
N ILE A 310 6.25 -16.63 -12.50
CA ILE A 310 7.07 -16.38 -11.30
C ILE A 310 8.39 -17.15 -11.31
N SER A 311 8.46 -18.34 -11.94
CA SER A 311 9.60 -19.25 -11.83
C SER A 311 10.71 -19.04 -12.86
N SER A 312 10.42 -18.51 -14.05
CA SER A 312 11.38 -18.49 -15.17
C SER A 312 11.59 -17.10 -15.77
N ASP A 313 12.86 -16.80 -16.12
CA ASP A 313 13.25 -15.66 -16.96
C ASP A 313 13.32 -16.03 -18.47
N LEU A 314 12.96 -17.26 -18.84
CA LEU A 314 13.04 -17.78 -20.20
C LEU A 314 11.65 -18.25 -20.66
N TYR A 315 11.00 -17.45 -21.50
CA TYR A 315 9.69 -17.75 -22.11
C TYR A 315 9.81 -18.14 -23.59
N THR A 316 11.03 -18.10 -24.14
CA THR A 316 11.34 -18.26 -25.56
C THR A 316 11.10 -19.66 -26.15
N ASN A 317 10.68 -20.65 -25.35
CA ASN A 317 10.57 -22.05 -25.79
C ASN A 317 9.14 -22.61 -25.89
N TYR A 318 8.10 -21.82 -25.61
CA TYR A 318 6.70 -22.31 -25.69
C TYR A 318 5.91 -21.83 -26.92
N CYS A 319 6.47 -20.96 -27.79
CA CYS A 319 5.77 -20.47 -28.99
C CYS A 319 5.61 -21.51 -30.13
N TYR A 320 5.74 -22.80 -29.84
CA TYR A 320 5.39 -23.88 -30.75
C TYR A 320 4.50 -24.84 -29.98
N HIS A 321 3.20 -24.56 -29.83
CA HIS A 321 2.09 -25.51 -29.96
C HIS A 321 0.74 -24.84 -29.62
N ASP A 322 -0.20 -24.92 -30.56
CA ASP A 322 -1.66 -24.74 -30.45
C ASP A 322 -2.28 -23.33 -30.33
N ASP A 323 -3.33 -23.11 -31.15
CA ASP A 323 -4.06 -21.83 -31.34
C ASP A 323 -4.78 -21.29 -30.09
N THR A 324 -4.78 -22.03 -28.98
CA THR A 324 -5.41 -21.65 -27.70
C THR A 324 -4.47 -20.83 -26.79
N GLU A 325 -3.15 -20.96 -26.94
CA GLU A 325 -2.14 -20.23 -26.14
C GLU A 325 -1.93 -18.76 -26.58
N ASN A 326 -2.49 -18.35 -27.72
CA ASN A 326 -2.44 -16.99 -28.28
C ASN A 326 -3.06 -15.89 -27.38
N SER A 327 -3.75 -16.27 -26.29
CA SER A 327 -4.33 -15.33 -25.33
C SER A 327 -3.41 -15.01 -24.14
N LEU A 328 -2.49 -15.90 -23.78
CA LEU A 328 -1.62 -15.78 -22.61
C LEU A 328 -0.35 -14.96 -22.86
N PHE A 329 -0.02 -14.77 -24.13
CA PHE A 329 1.10 -13.97 -24.58
C PHE A 329 0.63 -12.84 -25.49
N ASP A 330 1.41 -11.77 -25.57
CA ASP A 330 1.20 -10.71 -26.56
C ASP A 330 1.82 -11.07 -27.92
N SER A 331 1.72 -10.15 -28.90
CA SER A 331 2.30 -10.33 -30.23
C SER A 331 3.83 -10.43 -30.25
N HIS A 332 4.50 -9.99 -29.19
CA HIS A 332 5.96 -10.05 -29.03
C HIS A 332 6.40 -11.30 -28.24
N GLY A 333 5.45 -12.15 -27.81
CA GLY A 333 5.71 -13.34 -27.00
C GLY A 333 5.91 -13.06 -25.51
N TRP A 334 5.49 -11.89 -25.01
CA TRP A 334 5.60 -11.55 -23.60
C TRP A 334 4.40 -12.03 -22.80
N PRO A 335 4.61 -12.48 -21.55
CA PRO A 335 3.53 -13.02 -20.73
C PRO A 335 2.50 -11.94 -20.37
N LEU A 336 1.23 -12.37 -20.37
CA LEU A 336 0.07 -11.60 -19.93
C LEU A 336 -0.63 -12.34 -18.79
N TRP A 337 -1.13 -11.61 -17.81
CA TRP A 337 -1.83 -12.14 -16.66
C TRP A 337 -3.24 -11.55 -16.56
N HIS A 338 -4.24 -12.31 -17.02
CA HIS A 338 -5.64 -11.88 -17.16
C HIS A 338 -6.47 -12.10 -15.89
N GLU A 339 -5.93 -11.73 -14.73
CA GLU A 339 -6.68 -11.71 -13.47
C GLU A 339 -7.23 -10.29 -13.21
N HIS A 340 -8.20 -10.19 -12.31
CA HIS A 340 -8.69 -8.91 -11.84
C HIS A 340 -7.53 -8.04 -11.31
N VAL A 341 -7.37 -6.81 -11.82
CA VAL A 341 -6.16 -5.97 -11.62
C VAL A 341 -5.81 -5.77 -10.13
N PRO A 342 -6.74 -5.33 -9.24
CA PRO A 342 -6.48 -5.30 -7.80
C PRO A 342 -6.03 -6.62 -7.19
N THR A 343 -6.61 -7.75 -7.63
CA THR A 343 -6.25 -9.09 -7.14
C THR A 343 -4.83 -9.46 -7.58
N ALA A 344 -4.51 -9.21 -8.85
CA ALA A 344 -3.18 -9.47 -9.40
C ALA A 344 -2.10 -8.63 -8.72
N CYS A 345 -2.37 -7.35 -8.47
CA CYS A 345 -1.45 -6.49 -7.73
C CYS A 345 -1.29 -6.93 -6.26
N ALA A 346 -2.35 -7.43 -5.61
CA ALA A 346 -2.23 -7.98 -4.26
C ALA A 346 -1.31 -9.22 -4.21
N ARG A 347 -1.25 -10.03 -5.29
CA ARG A 347 -0.27 -11.10 -5.42
C ARG A 347 1.16 -10.57 -5.52
N VAL A 348 1.37 -9.47 -6.25
CA VAL A 348 2.67 -8.78 -6.32
C VAL A 348 3.09 -8.27 -4.93
N ASP A 349 2.19 -7.60 -4.20
CA ASP A 349 2.51 -7.11 -2.85
C ASP A 349 2.79 -8.25 -1.87
N ALA A 350 2.05 -9.36 -1.97
CA ALA A 350 2.31 -10.56 -1.17
C ALA A 350 3.69 -11.15 -1.48
N LEU A 351 4.05 -11.37 -2.74
CA LEU A 351 5.39 -11.87 -3.11
C LEU A 351 6.50 -10.96 -2.58
N ARG A 352 6.36 -9.65 -2.78
CA ARG A 352 7.31 -8.65 -2.29
C ARG A 352 7.41 -8.68 -0.75
N SER A 353 6.28 -8.71 -0.05
CA SER A 353 6.21 -8.74 1.41
C SER A 353 6.74 -10.04 2.02
N HIS A 354 6.79 -11.15 1.27
CA HIS A 354 7.37 -12.44 1.72
C HIS A 354 8.81 -12.69 1.24
N GLY A 355 9.47 -11.65 0.71
CA GLY A 355 10.88 -11.73 0.30
C GLY A 355 11.09 -12.47 -1.03
N TYR A 356 10.18 -12.28 -1.99
CA TYR A 356 10.28 -12.76 -3.38
C TYR A 356 10.24 -11.57 -4.37
N PRO A 357 11.17 -10.61 -4.29
CA PRO A 357 11.11 -9.39 -5.08
C PRO A 357 11.27 -9.64 -6.60
N ARG A 358 12.02 -10.67 -7.00
CA ARG A 358 12.23 -10.99 -8.43
C ARG A 358 10.98 -11.59 -9.05
N GLU A 359 10.32 -12.49 -8.34
CA GLU A 359 9.06 -13.11 -8.71
C GLU A 359 7.94 -12.07 -8.77
N ALA A 360 7.89 -11.17 -7.77
CA ALA A 360 6.99 -10.03 -7.77
C ALA A 360 7.19 -9.14 -9.00
N LEU A 361 8.45 -8.85 -9.35
CA LEU A 361 8.80 -8.02 -10.51
C LEU A 361 8.36 -8.65 -11.84
N ARG A 362 8.56 -9.97 -12.03
CA ARG A 362 8.08 -10.69 -13.22
C ARG A 362 6.56 -10.62 -13.35
N LEU A 363 5.84 -10.85 -12.25
CA LEU A 363 4.38 -10.75 -12.23
C LEU A 363 3.92 -9.32 -12.49
N ALA A 364 4.59 -8.31 -11.93
CA ALA A 364 4.29 -6.90 -12.16
C ALA A 364 4.42 -6.54 -13.65
N ILE A 365 5.48 -6.99 -14.33
CA ILE A 365 5.67 -6.77 -15.78
C ILE A 365 4.54 -7.42 -16.58
N ALA A 366 4.18 -8.67 -16.27
CA ALA A 366 3.07 -9.36 -16.95
C ALA A 366 1.73 -8.63 -16.79
N ILE A 367 1.47 -8.07 -15.60
CA ILE A 367 0.28 -7.25 -15.33
C ILE A 367 0.33 -5.96 -16.15
N VAL A 368 1.46 -5.25 -16.18
CA VAL A 368 1.61 -4.01 -16.98
C VAL A 368 1.41 -4.27 -18.47
N ASN A 369 1.95 -5.36 -19.01
CA ASN A 369 1.71 -5.77 -20.40
C ASN A 369 0.22 -6.06 -20.67
N THR A 370 -0.47 -6.64 -19.68
CA THR A 370 -1.92 -6.86 -19.76
C THR A 370 -2.69 -5.55 -19.78
N LEU A 371 -2.31 -4.58 -18.94
CA LEU A 371 -2.90 -3.23 -18.92
C LEU A 371 -2.68 -2.50 -20.26
N ARG A 372 -1.48 -2.59 -20.85
CA ARG A 372 -1.19 -2.04 -22.19
C ARG A 372 -2.10 -2.65 -23.25
N ARG A 373 -2.23 -3.98 -23.29
CA ARG A 373 -3.12 -4.69 -24.22
C ARG A 373 -4.58 -4.30 -24.01
N GLN A 374 -5.01 -4.14 -22.76
CA GLN A 374 -6.36 -3.71 -22.42
C GLN A 374 -6.65 -2.27 -22.91
N GLN A 375 -5.73 -1.33 -22.69
CA GLN A 375 -5.84 0.05 -23.16
C GLN A 375 -5.96 0.11 -24.69
N GLN A 376 -5.14 -0.67 -25.40
CA GLN A 376 -5.17 -0.77 -26.87
C GLN A 376 -6.50 -1.34 -27.38
N LYS A 377 -6.98 -2.44 -26.77
CA LYS A 377 -8.27 -3.05 -27.13
C LYS A 377 -9.44 -2.10 -26.90
N GLN A 378 -9.45 -1.38 -25.78
CA GLN A 378 -10.47 -0.38 -25.47
C GLN A 378 -10.48 0.77 -26.49
N LEU A 379 -9.30 1.24 -26.90
CA LEU A 379 -9.18 2.26 -27.95
C LEU A 379 -9.74 1.78 -29.29
N GLU A 380 -9.43 0.55 -29.71
CA GLU A 380 -9.94 -0.04 -30.95
C GLU A 380 -11.46 -0.20 -30.92
N MET A 381 -12.00 -0.70 -29.81
CA MET A 381 -13.45 -0.80 -29.60
C MET A 381 -14.13 0.57 -29.69
N PHE A 382 -13.54 1.60 -29.06
CA PHE A 382 -14.08 2.95 -29.13
C PHE A 382 -14.00 3.52 -30.54
N ARG A 383 -12.88 3.33 -31.26
CA ARG A 383 -12.73 3.81 -32.65
C ARG A 383 -13.82 3.23 -33.57
N ALA A 384 -14.22 1.98 -33.35
CA ALA A 384 -15.33 1.37 -34.10
C ALA A 384 -16.70 2.01 -33.81
N GLN A 385 -16.93 2.46 -32.57
CA GLN A 385 -18.23 2.99 -32.10
C GLN A 385 -18.26 4.53 -31.97
N LYS A 386 -17.16 5.21 -32.31
CA LYS A 386 -16.92 6.64 -32.04
C LYS A 386 -18.05 7.54 -32.54
N LYS A 387 -18.55 7.31 -33.76
CA LYS A 387 -19.58 8.16 -34.38
C LYS A 387 -20.90 8.15 -33.60
N GLU A 388 -21.31 6.98 -33.10
CA GLU A 388 -22.57 6.83 -32.36
C GLU A 388 -22.48 7.45 -30.96
N LEU A 389 -21.39 7.17 -30.23
CA LEU A 389 -21.18 7.66 -28.87
C LEU A 389 -21.04 9.19 -28.83
N ILE A 390 -20.32 9.79 -29.78
CA ILE A 390 -20.20 11.25 -29.86
C ILE A 390 -21.53 11.90 -30.18
N HIS A 391 -22.33 11.31 -31.07
CA HIS A 391 -23.65 11.85 -31.41
C HIS A 391 -24.60 11.83 -30.20
N ARG A 392 -24.52 10.80 -29.35
CA ARG A 392 -25.31 10.72 -28.12
C ARG A 392 -24.83 11.67 -27.02
N GLY A 393 -23.55 12.03 -26.99
CA GLY A 393 -22.96 12.94 -26.00
C GLY A 393 -22.94 12.43 -24.55
N VAL A 394 -23.58 11.30 -24.26
CA VAL A 394 -23.68 10.65 -22.94
C VAL A 394 -23.35 9.17 -23.10
N THR A 395 -22.68 8.61 -22.11
CA THR A 395 -22.31 7.18 -22.06
C THR A 395 -22.70 6.57 -20.71
N SER A 396 -23.15 5.31 -20.74
CA SER A 396 -23.29 4.46 -19.56
C SER A 396 -22.06 3.57 -19.31
N ILE A 397 -21.07 3.61 -20.21
CA ILE A 397 -19.81 2.88 -20.03
C ILE A 397 -19.01 3.59 -18.94
N THR A 398 -18.70 2.86 -17.89
CA THR A 398 -17.94 3.36 -16.74
C THR A 398 -17.23 2.21 -16.02
N ASN A 399 -16.06 2.49 -15.44
CA ASN A 399 -15.44 1.57 -14.48
C ASN A 399 -16.06 1.78 -13.10
N LEU A 400 -16.58 0.69 -12.52
CA LEU A 400 -17.16 0.69 -11.16
C LEU A 400 -16.10 0.69 -10.07
N GLU A 401 -14.91 0.14 -10.36
CA GLU A 401 -13.79 0.09 -9.44
C GLU A 401 -12.67 1.01 -9.92
N GLY A 402 -12.39 2.04 -9.13
CA GLY A 402 -11.27 2.95 -9.35
C GLY A 402 -9.99 2.36 -8.78
N TRP A 403 -8.90 2.38 -9.55
CA TRP A 403 -7.61 1.86 -9.10
C TRP A 403 -6.89 2.81 -8.13
N VAL A 404 -7.03 4.13 -8.31
CA VAL A 404 -6.50 5.15 -7.39
C VAL A 404 -7.45 5.33 -6.21
N GLY A 405 -6.94 5.18 -4.98
CA GLY A 405 -7.73 5.19 -3.75
C GLY A 405 -8.31 3.83 -3.35
N HIS A 406 -8.05 2.79 -4.15
CA HIS A 406 -8.47 1.42 -3.88
C HIS A 406 -7.83 0.85 -2.60
N PRO A 407 -8.53 0.04 -1.78
CA PRO A 407 -7.95 -0.54 -0.56
C PRO A 407 -6.69 -1.38 -0.76
N LEU A 408 -6.54 -2.04 -1.90
CA LEU A 408 -5.37 -2.84 -2.28
C LEU A 408 -4.29 -2.05 -3.05
N ASP A 409 -4.49 -0.74 -3.27
CA ASP A 409 -3.55 0.17 -3.95
C ASP A 409 -2.80 -0.41 -5.18
N PRO A 410 -3.51 -0.93 -6.19
CA PRO A 410 -2.90 -1.69 -7.28
C PRO A 410 -1.84 -0.91 -8.07
N ILE A 411 -2.07 0.38 -8.31
CA ILE A 411 -1.14 1.23 -9.06
C ILE A 411 0.06 1.59 -8.19
N GLY A 412 -0.15 1.92 -6.90
CA GLY A 412 0.95 2.19 -5.98
C GLY A 412 1.82 0.96 -5.75
N THR A 413 1.25 -0.24 -5.68
CA THR A 413 2.01 -1.51 -5.59
C THR A 413 2.88 -1.75 -6.84
N LEU A 414 2.31 -1.64 -8.05
CA LEU A 414 3.07 -1.82 -9.29
C LEU A 414 4.17 -0.77 -9.44
N PHE A 415 3.83 0.50 -9.21
CA PHE A 415 4.78 1.60 -9.25
C PHE A 415 5.94 1.38 -8.29
N SER A 416 5.65 1.09 -7.02
CA SER A 416 6.70 0.90 -6.00
C SER A 416 7.55 -0.33 -6.28
N SER A 417 6.96 -1.44 -6.73
CA SER A 417 7.70 -2.67 -7.07
C SER A 417 8.68 -2.47 -8.24
N LEU A 418 8.27 -1.69 -9.25
CA LEU A 418 9.13 -1.35 -10.39
C LEU A 418 10.20 -0.33 -10.00
N MET A 419 9.85 0.67 -9.19
CA MET A 419 10.80 1.70 -8.72
C MET A 419 11.85 1.15 -7.76
N GLU A 420 11.52 0.18 -6.92
CA GLU A 420 12.50 -0.52 -6.06
C GLU A 420 13.57 -1.21 -6.89
N ALA A 421 13.20 -1.80 -8.03
CA ALA A 421 14.15 -2.42 -8.96
C ALA A 421 15.05 -1.39 -9.69
N CYS A 422 14.72 -0.09 -9.66
CA CYS A 422 15.51 0.99 -10.25
C CYS A 422 16.58 1.57 -9.31
N ARG A 423 16.56 1.20 -8.03
CA ARG A 423 17.54 1.69 -7.03
C ARG A 423 18.83 0.88 -7.14
N VAL A 424 19.97 1.57 -7.15
CA VAL A 424 21.30 0.93 -7.13
C VAL A 424 21.48 0.23 -5.78
N ASP A 425 21.81 -1.06 -5.80
CA ASP A 425 22.20 -1.84 -4.61
C ASP A 425 23.37 -1.14 -3.90
N ASP A 426 23.09 -0.31 -2.90
CA ASP A 426 24.01 -0.14 -1.78
C ASP A 426 23.77 -1.35 -0.88
N ASP A 427 24.51 -2.40 -1.20
CA ASP A 427 24.53 -3.74 -0.63
C ASP A 427 24.95 -3.67 0.86
N SER A 428 24.08 -3.15 1.75
CA SER A 428 24.19 -3.14 3.22
C SER A 428 22.94 -2.52 3.87
N PHE A 429 22.04 -3.35 4.41
CA PHE A 429 21.00 -2.94 5.38
C PHE A 429 19.97 -1.87 4.93
N HIS A 430 19.07 -2.24 4.03
CA HIS A 430 17.91 -1.44 3.61
C HIS A 430 16.77 -1.29 4.66
N GLY A 431 16.94 -1.75 5.90
CA GLY A 431 15.93 -1.61 6.96
C GLY A 431 15.94 -0.26 7.71
N PHE A 432 16.93 0.60 7.46
CA PHE A 432 17.15 1.84 8.25
C PHE A 432 16.99 3.14 7.44
N ALA A 433 16.89 3.08 6.11
CA ALA A 433 16.77 4.27 5.27
C ALA A 433 15.42 5.00 5.45
N ASP A 434 14.31 4.24 5.58
CA ASP A 434 12.99 4.79 5.93
C ASP A 434 12.95 5.45 7.32
N PHE A 435 13.94 5.18 8.18
CA PHE A 435 14.03 5.76 9.52
C PHE A 435 14.61 7.18 9.52
N MET A 436 15.44 7.54 8.52
CA MET A 436 16.14 8.83 8.48
C MET A 436 15.44 9.91 7.63
N GLU A 437 14.51 9.56 6.74
CA GLU A 437 13.77 10.56 5.94
C GLU A 437 12.92 11.53 6.79
N ASN A 438 12.64 11.18 8.05
CA ASN A 438 11.94 12.06 8.99
C ASN A 438 12.83 13.08 9.73
N MET A 439 14.15 13.09 9.48
CA MET A 439 15.04 14.19 9.90
C MET A 439 15.71 14.82 8.68
N GLY A 440 14.90 15.57 7.93
CA GLY A 440 15.27 16.60 6.96
C GLY A 440 16.69 16.55 6.42
N HIS A 441 16.93 15.67 5.44
CA HIS A 441 17.94 15.84 4.40
C HIS A 441 17.47 15.07 3.17
N CYS A 442 17.01 15.79 2.14
CA CYS A 442 16.71 15.25 0.83
C CYS A 442 18.02 14.84 0.17
N LYS A 443 18.32 13.54 0.11
CA LYS A 443 19.34 13.02 -0.79
C LYS A 443 18.68 12.85 -2.16
N SER A 444 19.25 13.46 -3.19
CA SER A 444 18.87 13.21 -4.58
C SER A 444 18.92 11.70 -4.85
N LEU A 445 17.77 11.06 -5.05
CA LEU A 445 17.68 9.66 -5.42
C LEU A 445 17.93 9.57 -6.93
N GLU A 446 19.14 9.19 -7.33
CA GLU A 446 19.45 8.93 -8.75
C GLU A 446 18.76 7.63 -9.20
N TYR A 447 17.65 7.75 -9.92
CA TYR A 447 16.99 6.61 -10.56
C TYR A 447 17.68 6.27 -11.89
N GLN A 448 18.06 5.01 -12.10
CA GLN A 448 18.72 4.57 -13.34
C GLN A 448 17.80 3.74 -14.22
N HIS A 449 17.96 3.88 -15.54
CA HIS A 449 17.30 3.02 -16.52
C HIS A 449 17.96 1.63 -16.51
N LEU A 450 17.52 0.78 -15.59
CA LEU A 450 17.92 -0.63 -15.58
C LEU A 450 17.08 -1.39 -16.61
N PRO A 451 17.71 -1.99 -17.63
CA PRO A 451 16.99 -2.78 -18.63
C PRO A 451 16.43 -4.03 -17.95
N ALA A 452 15.11 -4.20 -18.00
CA ALA A 452 14.49 -5.48 -17.69
C ALA A 452 14.92 -6.46 -18.77
N HIS A 453 15.96 -7.25 -18.51
CA HIS A 453 16.49 -8.14 -19.51
C HIS A 453 15.37 -9.08 -20.02
N LYS A 454 15.06 -8.96 -21.31
CA LYS A 454 14.27 -9.89 -22.16
C LYS A 454 12.73 -9.81 -22.13
N PHE A 455 12.11 -8.83 -21.45
CA PHE A 455 10.62 -8.72 -21.37
C PHE A 455 10.01 -7.40 -21.81
N LEU A 456 10.83 -6.50 -22.37
CA LEU A 456 10.40 -5.19 -22.80
C LEU A 456 10.88 -4.87 -24.20
N GLU A 457 10.25 -3.86 -24.80
CA GLU A 457 10.58 -3.35 -26.13
C GLU A 457 12.00 -2.78 -26.10
N GLU A 458 12.74 -2.81 -27.22
CA GLU A 458 14.10 -2.29 -27.26
C GLU A 458 14.14 -0.82 -26.78
N GLY A 459 14.77 -0.58 -25.62
CA GLY A 459 14.90 0.75 -25.01
C GLY A 459 13.99 1.03 -23.80
N GLU A 460 13.14 0.10 -23.39
CA GLU A 460 12.31 0.22 -22.18
C GLU A 460 13.05 -0.25 -20.91
N SER A 461 12.79 0.41 -19.79
CA SER A 461 13.34 0.13 -18.46
C SER A 461 12.25 -0.08 -17.41
N TYR A 462 12.61 -0.56 -16.22
CA TYR A 462 11.68 -0.61 -15.09
C TYR A 462 11.11 0.78 -14.75
N LEU A 463 11.91 1.84 -14.91
CA LEU A 463 11.50 3.23 -14.70
C LEU A 463 10.43 3.66 -15.71
N THR A 464 10.60 3.33 -17.00
CA THR A 464 9.59 3.66 -18.02
C THR A 464 8.28 2.94 -17.77
N LEU A 465 8.32 1.67 -17.32
CA LEU A 465 7.13 0.93 -16.93
C LEU A 465 6.44 1.52 -15.70
N ALA A 466 7.21 1.91 -14.68
CA ALA A 466 6.68 2.50 -13.46
C ALA A 466 5.92 3.79 -13.78
N VAL A 467 6.53 4.66 -14.57
CA VAL A 467 5.88 5.90 -15.01
C VAL A 467 4.64 5.60 -15.86
N GLU A 468 4.73 4.67 -16.82
CA GLU A 468 3.58 4.36 -17.68
C GLU A 468 2.39 3.79 -16.89
N VAL A 469 2.61 2.86 -15.96
CA VAL A 469 1.52 2.31 -15.14
C VAL A 469 0.88 3.36 -14.24
N ALA A 470 1.67 4.29 -13.70
CA ALA A 470 1.16 5.40 -12.92
C ALA A 470 0.28 6.34 -13.77
N LEU A 471 0.70 6.66 -15.00
CA LEU A 471 -0.09 7.47 -15.94
C LEU A 471 -1.39 6.77 -16.37
N ILE A 472 -1.33 5.46 -16.64
CA ILE A 472 -2.52 4.64 -16.94
C ILE A 472 -3.50 4.66 -15.76
N GLY A 473 -2.98 4.48 -14.53
CA GLY A 473 -3.77 4.48 -13.31
C GLY A 473 -4.44 5.81 -13.00
N LEU A 474 -3.67 6.90 -13.05
CA LEU A 474 -4.17 8.27 -12.82
C LEU A 474 -5.20 8.68 -13.88
N GLY A 475 -4.99 8.27 -15.14
CA GLY A 475 -5.87 8.58 -16.25
C GLY A 475 -7.11 7.69 -16.39
N GLN A 476 -7.28 6.67 -15.54
CA GLN A 476 -8.44 5.77 -15.60
C GLN A 476 -9.75 6.53 -15.34
N GLN A 477 -10.73 6.41 -16.24
CA GLN A 477 -12.08 6.86 -15.94
C GLN A 477 -12.66 6.02 -14.80
N ARG A 478 -13.17 6.67 -13.75
CA ARG A 478 -13.77 6.00 -12.58
C ARG A 478 -14.89 6.85 -11.99
N ILE A 479 -15.90 6.20 -11.40
CA ILE A 479 -16.97 6.90 -10.66
C ILE A 479 -16.42 7.45 -9.33
N MET A 480 -16.91 8.62 -8.91
CA MET A 480 -16.63 9.15 -7.58
C MET A 480 -17.16 8.18 -6.50
N PRO A 481 -16.32 7.68 -5.57
CA PRO A 481 -16.80 6.75 -4.56
C PRO A 481 -17.77 7.41 -3.57
N ASP A 482 -18.59 6.57 -2.93
CA ASP A 482 -19.51 7.01 -1.90
C ASP A 482 -18.82 7.19 -0.55
N GLY A 483 -19.16 8.29 0.12
CA GLY A 483 -18.68 8.61 1.47
C GLY A 483 -17.49 9.56 1.48
N LEU A 484 -17.48 10.46 2.47
CA LEU A 484 -16.47 11.51 2.62
C LEU A 484 -15.04 10.96 2.61
N TYR A 485 -14.75 9.97 3.46
CA TYR A 485 -13.40 9.40 3.57
C TYR A 485 -12.93 8.75 2.27
N ALA A 486 -13.81 8.04 1.56
CA ALA A 486 -13.45 7.39 0.29
C ALA A 486 -13.08 8.44 -0.77
N GLN A 487 -13.83 9.55 -0.84
CA GLN A 487 -13.53 10.66 -1.75
C GLN A 487 -12.21 11.35 -1.39
N GLU A 488 -11.99 11.64 -0.11
CA GLU A 488 -10.72 12.22 0.37
C GLU A 488 -9.53 11.28 0.17
N LYS A 489 -9.72 9.97 0.32
CA LYS A 489 -8.71 8.95 0.06
C LYS A 489 -8.31 8.93 -1.41
N VAL A 490 -9.27 9.03 -2.34
CA VAL A 490 -8.97 9.14 -3.78
C VAL A 490 -8.13 10.39 -4.05
N CYS A 491 -8.52 11.57 -3.55
CA CYS A 491 -7.75 12.80 -3.72
C CYS A 491 -6.33 12.68 -3.15
N ARG A 492 -6.21 12.16 -1.92
CA ARG A 492 -4.93 12.00 -1.23
C ARG A 492 -4.00 11.02 -1.96
N ASN A 493 -4.52 9.88 -2.41
CA ASN A 493 -3.71 8.89 -3.12
C ASN A 493 -3.30 9.39 -4.51
N GLU A 494 -4.16 10.16 -5.20
CA GLU A 494 -3.81 10.85 -6.45
C GLU A 494 -2.66 11.84 -6.23
N GLU A 495 -2.77 12.71 -5.22
CA GLU A 495 -1.72 13.67 -4.88
C GLU A 495 -0.40 13.00 -4.47
N GLN A 496 -0.46 11.92 -3.68
CA GLN A 496 0.71 11.17 -3.25
C GLN A 496 1.44 10.51 -4.43
N LEU A 497 0.70 9.91 -5.38
CA LEU A 497 1.28 9.31 -6.56
C LEU A 497 1.89 10.37 -7.49
N ILE A 498 1.23 11.51 -7.65
CA ILE A 498 1.78 12.65 -8.41
C ILE A 498 3.05 13.19 -7.76
N SER A 499 3.08 13.33 -6.42
CA SER A 499 4.29 13.75 -5.70
C SER A 499 5.48 12.84 -5.99
N LYS A 500 5.27 11.51 -5.95
CA LYS A 500 6.32 10.53 -6.30
C LYS A 500 6.79 10.68 -7.76
N LEU A 501 5.87 10.98 -8.69
CA LEU A 501 6.22 11.21 -10.09
C LEU A 501 6.95 12.54 -10.32
N GLN A 502 6.74 13.55 -9.47
CA GLN A 502 7.44 14.84 -9.52
C GLN A 502 8.90 14.74 -9.06
N GLU A 503 9.24 13.72 -8.27
CA GLU A 503 10.62 13.44 -7.85
C GLU A 503 11.48 12.84 -8.98
N ILE A 504 10.86 12.40 -10.08
CA ILE A 504 11.55 11.78 -11.21
C ILE A 504 11.90 12.85 -12.24
N GLU A 505 13.19 12.94 -12.60
CA GLU A 505 13.66 13.80 -13.69
C GLU A 505 13.24 13.22 -15.06
N LEU A 506 12.66 14.06 -15.91
CA LEU A 506 12.15 13.63 -17.23
C LEU A 506 13.26 13.66 -18.28
N ASP A 507 13.70 12.48 -18.72
CA ASP A 507 14.58 12.30 -19.88
C ASP A 507 13.78 12.14 -21.19
N ASP A 508 14.48 12.05 -22.32
CA ASP A 508 13.84 11.90 -23.63
C ASP A 508 13.00 10.61 -23.76
N THR A 509 13.35 9.54 -23.03
CA THR A 509 12.59 8.28 -23.06
C THR A 509 11.28 8.41 -22.28
N LEU A 510 11.31 9.00 -21.09
CA LEU A 510 10.12 9.28 -20.30
C LEU A 510 9.21 10.29 -21.00
N VAL A 511 9.75 11.34 -21.63
CA VAL A 511 8.95 12.29 -22.41
C VAL A 511 8.18 11.57 -23.54
N LYS A 512 8.76 10.56 -24.20
CA LYS A 512 8.05 9.73 -25.19
C LYS A 512 6.88 8.96 -24.56
N ILE A 513 7.07 8.39 -23.36
CA ILE A 513 6.00 7.70 -22.62
C ILE A 513 4.88 8.66 -22.23
N PHE A 514 5.21 9.85 -21.72
CA PHE A 514 4.22 10.89 -21.40
C PHE A 514 3.41 11.30 -22.63
N ARG A 515 4.06 11.53 -23.77
CA ARG A 515 3.37 11.87 -25.03
C ARG A 515 2.47 10.72 -25.50
N LYS A 516 2.99 9.49 -25.52
CA LYS A 516 2.24 8.28 -25.89
C LYS A 516 0.97 8.17 -25.03
N GLN A 517 1.12 8.21 -23.71
CA GLN A 517 -0.01 8.07 -22.78
C GLN A 517 -1.00 9.24 -22.86
N ALA A 518 -0.54 10.49 -23.00
CA ALA A 518 -1.44 11.63 -23.19
C ALA A 518 -2.31 11.50 -24.45
N VAL A 519 -1.75 11.01 -25.56
CA VAL A 519 -2.52 10.72 -26.78
C VAL A 519 -3.53 9.61 -26.55
N PHE A 520 -3.12 8.49 -25.94
CA PHE A 520 -4.03 7.40 -25.59
C PHE A 520 -5.20 7.90 -24.73
N LEU A 521 -4.91 8.66 -23.68
CA LEU A 521 -5.93 9.19 -22.78
C LEU A 521 -6.92 10.14 -23.48
N LEU A 522 -6.46 10.93 -24.45
CA LEU A 522 -7.34 11.81 -25.23
C LEU A 522 -8.23 11.06 -26.22
N GLU A 523 -7.75 9.94 -26.76
CA GLU A 523 -8.42 9.16 -27.80
C GLU A 523 -9.25 7.98 -27.29
N ALA A 524 -9.01 7.48 -26.08
CA ALA A 524 -9.61 6.26 -25.53
C ALA A 524 -11.12 6.38 -25.18
N GLY A 525 -11.77 7.51 -25.45
CA GLY A 525 -13.21 7.68 -25.25
C GLY A 525 -13.64 7.40 -23.81
N PRO A 526 -14.73 6.64 -23.56
CA PRO A 526 -15.31 6.48 -22.23
C PRO A 526 -14.43 5.74 -21.21
N TYR A 527 -13.34 5.12 -21.65
CA TYR A 527 -12.43 4.36 -20.78
C TYR A 527 -11.36 5.25 -20.12
N SER A 528 -11.17 6.48 -20.58
CA SER A 528 -10.19 7.43 -20.08
C SER A 528 -10.86 8.64 -19.44
N GLY A 529 -10.29 9.11 -18.32
CA GLY A 529 -10.69 10.35 -17.65
C GLY A 529 -10.49 11.62 -18.49
N LEU A 530 -9.72 11.54 -19.57
CA LEU A 530 -9.54 12.62 -20.56
C LEU A 530 -10.24 12.33 -21.90
N GLY A 531 -11.07 11.29 -21.96
CA GLY A 531 -11.79 10.90 -23.15
C GLY A 531 -12.75 11.95 -23.72
N GLU A 532 -13.12 11.81 -24.99
CA GLU A 532 -14.08 12.72 -25.64
C GLU A 532 -15.47 12.64 -25.00
N VAL A 533 -15.94 11.43 -24.68
CA VAL A 533 -17.22 11.17 -24.01
C VAL A 533 -16.93 10.42 -22.71
N ILE A 534 -17.44 10.89 -21.58
CA ILE A 534 -17.14 10.37 -20.25
C ILE A 534 -18.44 10.25 -19.45
N HIS A 535 -18.53 9.26 -18.56
CA HIS A 535 -19.68 9.12 -17.65
C HIS A 535 -19.83 10.36 -16.76
N ARG A 536 -21.07 10.81 -16.54
CA ARG A 536 -21.36 12.09 -15.87
C ARG A 536 -20.80 12.19 -14.44
N GLU A 537 -20.81 11.08 -13.72
CA GLU A 537 -20.37 11.00 -12.32
C GLU A 537 -18.89 10.58 -12.18
N SER A 538 -18.10 10.74 -13.25
CA SER A 538 -16.68 10.41 -13.21
C SER A 538 -15.89 11.40 -12.38
N VAL A 539 -14.87 10.91 -11.66
CA VAL A 539 -13.91 11.76 -10.96
C VAL A 539 -13.24 12.71 -11.96
N PRO A 540 -13.27 14.04 -11.75
CA PRO A 540 -12.59 15.01 -12.61
C PRO A 540 -11.07 14.91 -12.49
N MET A 541 -10.36 15.07 -13.60
CA MET A 541 -8.91 14.84 -13.69
C MET A 541 -8.08 16.14 -13.56
N HIS A 542 -8.54 17.11 -12.77
CA HIS A 542 -7.89 18.44 -12.72
C HIS A 542 -6.45 18.38 -12.18
N THR A 543 -6.24 17.69 -11.07
CA THR A 543 -4.92 17.54 -10.43
C THR A 543 -3.96 16.80 -11.34
N PHE A 544 -4.36 15.62 -11.84
CA PHE A 544 -3.57 14.87 -12.81
C PHE A 544 -3.28 15.65 -14.11
N ALA A 545 -4.27 16.35 -14.68
CA ALA A 545 -4.07 17.12 -15.90
C ALA A 545 -3.15 18.32 -15.70
N LYS A 546 -3.15 18.95 -14.51
CA LYS A 546 -2.19 20.00 -14.17
C LYS A 546 -0.77 19.45 -14.17
N TYR A 547 -0.55 18.29 -13.55
CA TYR A 547 0.74 17.60 -13.58
C TYR A 547 1.17 17.28 -15.02
N LEU A 548 0.28 16.64 -15.80
CA LEU A 548 0.53 16.28 -17.20
C LEU A 548 0.85 17.52 -18.06
N PHE A 549 0.13 18.62 -17.84
CA PHE A 549 0.36 19.90 -18.50
C PHE A 549 1.75 20.44 -18.18
N THR A 550 2.12 20.53 -16.91
CA THR A 550 3.44 21.06 -16.50
C THR A 550 4.59 20.20 -17.01
N SER A 551 4.42 18.87 -17.02
CA SER A 551 5.44 17.93 -17.49
C SER A 551 5.60 17.97 -19.01
N LEU A 552 4.51 18.11 -19.78
CA LEU A 552 4.56 18.11 -21.25
C LEU A 552 4.82 19.49 -21.87
N LEU A 553 4.51 20.59 -21.19
CA LEU A 553 4.60 21.95 -21.74
C LEU A 553 5.96 22.29 -22.37
N PRO A 554 7.13 21.93 -21.78
CA PRO A 554 8.43 22.23 -22.37
C PRO A 554 8.72 21.43 -23.66
N HIS A 555 8.01 20.32 -23.88
CA HIS A 555 8.32 19.35 -24.92
C HIS A 555 7.26 19.30 -26.03
N ASP A 556 5.98 19.41 -25.70
CA ASP A 556 4.85 19.41 -26.63
C ASP A 556 3.70 20.24 -26.07
N ALA A 557 3.78 21.55 -26.31
CA ALA A 557 2.80 22.50 -25.81
C ALA A 557 1.40 22.25 -26.38
N GLU A 558 1.27 21.83 -27.64
CA GLU A 558 -0.06 21.60 -28.24
C GLU A 558 -0.78 20.43 -27.56
N LEU A 559 -0.06 19.31 -27.34
CA LEU A 559 -0.60 18.17 -26.63
C LEU A 559 -0.95 18.51 -25.18
N ALA A 560 -0.09 19.29 -24.50
CA ALA A 560 -0.31 19.75 -23.14
C ALA A 560 -1.61 20.58 -23.03
N TYR A 561 -1.80 21.60 -23.88
CA TYR A 561 -3.03 22.40 -23.88
C TYR A 561 -4.25 21.57 -24.22
N LYS A 562 -4.16 20.64 -25.18
CA LYS A 562 -5.28 19.76 -25.54
C LYS A 562 -5.72 18.88 -24.37
N ALA A 563 -4.79 18.33 -23.60
CA ALA A 563 -5.08 17.55 -22.40
C ALA A 563 -5.69 18.41 -21.28
N ALA A 564 -5.10 19.57 -21.00
CA ALA A 564 -5.56 20.47 -19.95
C ALA A 564 -6.96 21.05 -20.23
N LEU A 565 -7.21 21.54 -21.44
CA LEU A 565 -8.53 22.05 -21.86
C LEU A 565 -9.60 20.96 -21.79
N ARG A 566 -9.25 19.71 -22.12
CA ARG A 566 -10.16 18.56 -22.01
C ARG A 566 -10.51 18.24 -20.56
N ALA A 567 -9.55 18.37 -19.65
CA ALA A 567 -9.72 18.13 -18.23
C ALA A 567 -10.50 19.23 -17.51
N MET A 568 -10.65 20.42 -18.09
CA MET A 568 -11.42 21.52 -17.49
C MET A 568 -12.90 21.19 -17.26
N ARG A 569 -13.45 20.18 -17.94
CA ARG A 569 -14.87 19.81 -17.86
C ARG A 569 -15.24 19.29 -16.47
N LEU A 570 -16.40 19.72 -15.95
CA LEU A 570 -16.98 19.26 -14.70
C LEU A 570 -18.42 18.77 -14.94
N LEU A 571 -18.51 17.58 -15.58
CA LEU A 571 -19.75 17.02 -16.15
C LEU A 571 -20.90 16.88 -15.13
N VAL A 572 -20.61 16.74 -13.84
CA VAL A 572 -21.63 16.64 -12.79
C VAL A 572 -22.53 17.88 -12.75
N LEU A 573 -21.95 19.06 -12.99
CA LEU A 573 -22.65 20.36 -12.96
C LEU A 573 -23.32 20.72 -14.30
N GLU A 574 -23.07 19.98 -15.38
CA GLU A 574 -23.73 20.22 -16.65
C GLU A 574 -25.22 19.82 -16.58
N SER A 575 -26.11 20.80 -16.81
CA SER A 575 -27.55 20.56 -16.88
C SER A 575 -27.88 19.81 -18.17
N THR A 576 -28.42 18.59 -18.06
CA THR A 576 -29.03 17.92 -19.21
C THR A 576 -30.25 18.73 -19.63
N ALA A 577 -30.14 19.47 -20.74
CA ALA A 577 -31.32 20.04 -21.38
C ALA A 577 -32.35 18.91 -21.58
N PRO A 578 -33.62 19.09 -21.18
CA PRO A 578 -34.63 18.08 -21.44
C PRO A 578 -34.71 17.90 -22.95
N SER A 579 -34.42 16.69 -23.43
CA SER A 579 -34.68 16.28 -24.81
C SER A 579 -36.11 16.71 -25.15
N GLY A 580 -36.24 17.60 -26.14
CA GLY A 580 -37.49 18.23 -26.49
C GLY A 580 -38.52 17.20 -26.91
N ASP A 581 -39.45 16.88 -26.02
CA ASP A 581 -40.74 16.32 -26.37
C ASP A 581 -41.83 17.09 -25.61
N MET A 582 -42.24 18.21 -26.22
CA MET A 582 -43.21 19.17 -25.67
C MET A 582 -44.65 18.66 -25.88
N SER A 583 -45.02 17.56 -25.25
CA SER A 583 -46.39 17.04 -25.34
C SER A 583 -46.91 16.43 -24.04
N ARG A 584 -46.87 17.17 -22.91
CA ARG A 584 -47.81 16.98 -21.78
C ARG A 584 -47.79 18.17 -20.81
N PRO A 585 -48.96 18.76 -20.45
CA PRO A 585 -49.02 19.91 -19.56
C PRO A 585 -48.81 19.54 -18.08
N HIS A 586 -48.25 20.49 -17.35
CA HIS A 586 -47.75 20.42 -15.98
C HIS A 586 -48.78 20.01 -14.92
N HIS A 587 -48.36 19.13 -14.01
CA HIS A 587 -48.78 19.18 -12.61
C HIS A 587 -47.57 19.42 -11.73
N ILE A 588 -47.57 20.58 -11.05
CA ILE A 588 -46.60 20.98 -10.05
C ILE A 588 -46.90 20.18 -8.78
N ALA A 589 -46.01 19.26 -8.44
CA ALA A 589 -45.75 18.85 -7.07
C ALA A 589 -44.23 18.78 -6.90
N SER A 590 -43.71 19.73 -6.14
CA SER A 590 -42.35 19.83 -5.64
C SER A 590 -41.95 18.55 -4.88
N VAL A 591 -41.37 17.59 -5.61
CA VAL A 591 -40.50 16.54 -5.07
C VAL A 591 -39.36 16.41 -6.07
N VAL A 592 -38.34 17.25 -5.92
CA VAL A 592 -37.04 17.02 -6.56
C VAL A 592 -36.54 15.70 -5.98
N PRO A 593 -36.42 14.61 -6.75
CA PRO A 593 -35.81 13.41 -6.21
C PRO A 593 -34.36 13.76 -5.89
N ASN A 594 -33.93 13.40 -4.68
CA ASN A 594 -32.58 13.39 -4.09
C ASN A 594 -31.44 12.82 -5.00
N ARG A 595 -31.33 13.19 -6.29
CA ARG A 595 -30.49 12.53 -7.30
C ARG A 595 -29.29 13.36 -7.75
N TYR A 596 -28.52 13.89 -6.80
CA TYR A 596 -27.12 14.22 -7.06
C TYR A 596 -26.28 13.45 -6.05
N PRO A 597 -25.27 12.67 -6.49
CA PRO A 597 -24.34 12.05 -5.55
C PRO A 597 -23.71 13.14 -4.69
N ARG A 598 -23.66 12.92 -3.36
CA ARG A 598 -23.07 13.90 -2.43
C ARG A 598 -21.55 13.90 -2.62
N TRP A 599 -21.07 14.82 -3.45
CA TRP A 599 -19.64 15.06 -3.65
C TRP A 599 -19.14 15.98 -2.54
N PHE A 600 -18.68 15.39 -1.44
CA PHE A 600 -18.18 16.13 -0.27
C PHE A 600 -16.90 16.89 -0.59
N THR A 601 -16.09 16.40 -1.52
CA THR A 601 -14.83 17.02 -1.96
C THR A 601 -15.02 18.03 -3.10
N LEU A 602 -16.26 18.42 -3.45
CA LEU A 602 -16.53 19.33 -4.57
C LEU A 602 -15.75 20.65 -4.46
N SER A 603 -15.69 21.25 -3.26
CA SER A 603 -14.94 22.49 -3.06
C SER A 603 -13.44 22.33 -3.34
N HIS A 604 -12.86 21.17 -3.01
CA HIS A 604 -11.46 20.87 -3.32
C HIS A 604 -11.28 20.70 -4.84
N ILE A 605 -12.20 19.97 -5.50
CA ILE A 605 -12.20 19.77 -6.96
C ILE A 605 -12.29 21.10 -7.71
N GLU A 606 -13.18 22.00 -7.31
CA GLU A 606 -13.30 23.35 -7.91
C GLU A 606 -12.02 24.17 -7.73
N SER A 607 -11.35 24.05 -6.57
CA SER A 607 -10.05 24.70 -6.36
C SER A 607 -8.99 24.13 -7.31
N GLN A 608 -8.93 22.81 -7.51
CA GLN A 608 -8.00 22.20 -8.45
C GLN A 608 -8.30 22.59 -9.91
N GLN A 609 -9.59 22.72 -10.27
CA GLN A 609 -10.01 23.24 -11.59
C GLN A 609 -9.50 24.69 -11.80
N CYS A 610 -9.64 25.53 -10.78
CA CYS A 610 -9.15 26.91 -10.80
C CYS A 610 -7.61 26.96 -10.91
N GLU A 611 -6.88 26.10 -10.20
CA GLU A 611 -5.43 26.03 -10.30
C GLU A 611 -4.94 25.59 -11.67
N LEU A 612 -5.60 24.61 -12.29
CA LEU A 612 -5.33 24.19 -13.67
C LEU A 612 -5.51 25.36 -14.65
N ALA A 613 -6.61 26.11 -14.54
CA ALA A 613 -6.87 27.29 -15.35
C ALA A 613 -5.80 28.38 -15.17
N SER A 614 -5.43 28.70 -13.92
CA SER A 614 -4.38 29.69 -13.62
C SER A 614 -3.02 29.27 -14.20
N THR A 615 -2.70 27.98 -14.14
CA THR A 615 -1.47 27.40 -14.73
C THR A 615 -1.47 27.56 -16.26
N MET A 616 -2.59 27.29 -16.93
CA MET A 616 -2.72 27.47 -18.38
C MET A 616 -2.62 28.95 -18.81
N LEU A 617 -3.23 29.87 -18.06
CA LEU A 617 -3.14 31.32 -18.31
C LEU A 617 -1.70 31.82 -18.19
N THR A 618 -0.99 31.37 -17.16
CA THR A 618 0.43 31.72 -16.94
C THR A 618 1.28 31.25 -18.11
N ALA A 619 1.09 30.01 -18.56
CA ALA A 619 1.83 29.44 -19.68
C ALA A 619 1.46 30.06 -21.04
N ALA A 620 0.25 30.61 -21.18
CA ALA A 620 -0.24 31.21 -22.42
C ALA A 620 0.19 32.68 -22.57
N LYS A 621 0.93 33.25 -21.61
CA LYS A 621 1.42 34.63 -21.66
C LYS A 621 2.17 34.87 -22.97
N GLY A 622 1.78 35.92 -23.71
CA GLY A 622 2.33 36.24 -25.03
C GLY A 622 1.76 35.47 -26.22
N ASP A 623 0.85 34.50 -26.03
CA ASP A 623 0.15 33.79 -27.12
C ASP A 623 -1.35 34.09 -27.10
N VAL A 624 -1.76 35.02 -27.98
CA VAL A 624 -3.14 35.51 -28.07
C VAL A 624 -4.14 34.37 -28.33
N ARG A 625 -3.81 33.42 -29.21
CA ARG A 625 -4.75 32.37 -29.62
C ARG A 625 -4.99 31.38 -28.48
N ARG A 626 -3.92 31.06 -27.74
CA ARG A 626 -4.02 30.20 -26.56
C ARG A 626 -4.79 30.89 -25.43
N LEU A 627 -4.56 32.19 -25.22
CA LEU A 627 -5.30 32.96 -24.22
C LEU A 627 -6.80 33.01 -24.51
N GLU A 628 -7.20 33.25 -25.76
CA GLU A 628 -8.60 33.21 -26.18
C GLU A 628 -9.22 31.83 -25.94
N THR A 629 -8.52 30.76 -26.32
CA THR A 629 -9.01 29.38 -26.13
C THR A 629 -9.15 29.02 -24.65
N VAL A 630 -8.19 29.41 -23.82
CA VAL A 630 -8.23 29.17 -22.36
C VAL A 630 -9.35 29.97 -21.71
N LEU A 631 -9.55 31.22 -22.13
CA LEU A 631 -10.65 32.06 -21.67
C LEU A 631 -12.02 31.45 -22.00
N GLU A 632 -12.25 31.04 -23.25
CA GLU A 632 -13.48 30.36 -23.65
C GLU A 632 -13.74 29.11 -22.81
N SER A 633 -12.69 28.33 -22.54
CA SER A 633 -12.79 27.14 -21.69
C SER A 633 -13.12 27.47 -20.23
N ILE A 634 -12.54 28.54 -19.67
CA ILE A 634 -12.86 29.02 -18.31
C ILE A 634 -14.32 29.44 -18.23
N GLN A 635 -14.77 30.28 -19.17
CA GLN A 635 -16.14 30.80 -19.20
C GLN A 635 -17.18 29.67 -19.32
N LYS A 636 -16.84 28.59 -20.02
CA LYS A 636 -17.71 27.44 -20.21
C LYS A 636 -17.78 26.51 -18.99
N ASN A 637 -16.65 26.19 -18.37
CA ASN A 637 -16.56 25.07 -17.43
C ASN A 637 -16.43 25.48 -15.95
N ILE A 638 -16.00 26.70 -15.65
CA ILE A 638 -15.92 27.19 -14.26
C ILE A 638 -17.22 27.90 -13.93
N HIS A 639 -17.97 27.37 -12.96
CA HIS A 639 -19.28 27.90 -12.57
C HIS A 639 -19.23 28.73 -11.27
N SER A 640 -18.12 28.64 -10.53
CA SER A 640 -17.97 29.31 -9.24
C SER A 640 -17.46 30.75 -9.43
N SER A 641 -18.31 31.73 -9.10
CA SER A 641 -17.99 33.16 -9.27
C SER A 641 -16.77 33.61 -8.47
N SER A 642 -16.54 33.02 -7.28
CA SER A 642 -15.34 33.27 -6.48
C SER A 642 -14.06 32.81 -7.19
N HIS A 643 -14.09 31.65 -7.85
CA HIS A 643 -12.97 31.14 -8.62
C HIS A 643 -12.74 31.94 -9.91
N ILE A 644 -13.80 32.37 -10.61
CA ILE A 644 -13.69 33.28 -11.77
C ILE A 644 -13.03 34.61 -11.34
N PHE A 645 -13.47 35.18 -10.22
CA PHE A 645 -12.87 36.40 -9.69
C PHE A 645 -11.39 36.21 -9.33
N LYS A 646 -11.05 35.09 -8.68
CA LYS A 646 -9.65 34.73 -8.39
C LYS A 646 -8.82 34.63 -9.67
N LEU A 647 -9.35 34.00 -10.72
CA LEU A 647 -8.67 33.91 -12.02
C LEU A 647 -8.49 35.26 -12.70
N ALA A 648 -9.48 36.17 -12.59
CA ALA A 648 -9.34 37.54 -13.07
C ALA A 648 -8.20 38.26 -12.35
N GLN A 649 -8.08 38.11 -11.03
CA GLN A 649 -6.98 38.66 -10.23
C GLN A 649 -5.63 38.04 -10.59
N ASP A 650 -5.56 36.73 -10.78
CA ASP A 650 -4.33 36.03 -11.15
C ASP A 650 -3.86 36.46 -12.55
N ALA A 651 -4.78 36.53 -13.53
CA ALA A 651 -4.50 37.06 -14.86
C ALA A 651 -3.97 38.50 -14.82
N PHE A 652 -4.57 39.37 -13.99
CA PHE A 652 -4.07 40.74 -13.78
C PHE A 652 -2.64 40.74 -13.23
N LYS A 653 -2.38 39.97 -12.17
CA LYS A 653 -1.04 39.89 -11.56
C LYS A 653 0.01 39.40 -12.55
N ILE A 654 -0.29 38.36 -13.33
CA ILE A 654 0.61 37.81 -14.34
C ILE A 654 0.90 38.85 -15.44
N ALA A 655 -0.12 39.64 -15.81
CA ALA A 655 0.00 40.68 -16.81
C ALA A 655 0.87 41.84 -16.35
N THR A 656 0.90 42.15 -15.05
CA THR A 656 1.61 43.31 -14.47
C THR A 656 2.93 42.95 -13.77
N LEU A 657 3.50 41.76 -13.99
CA LEU A 657 4.77 41.35 -13.39
C LEU A 657 5.90 42.37 -13.66
N MET A 658 6.63 42.72 -12.59
CA MET A 658 7.47 43.95 -12.48
C MET A 658 8.63 44.07 -13.48
N ASP A 659 9.00 43.00 -14.18
CA ASP A 659 10.18 42.95 -15.05
C ASP A 659 9.86 43.03 -16.57
N SER A 660 8.60 43.22 -16.94
CA SER A 660 8.16 43.28 -18.36
C SER A 660 7.08 44.33 -18.60
N LEU A 661 6.96 44.84 -19.84
CA LEU A 661 5.81 45.66 -20.26
C LEU A 661 4.51 44.88 -20.01
N PRO A 662 3.41 45.56 -19.60
CA PRO A 662 2.15 44.88 -19.31
C PRO A 662 1.61 44.12 -20.53
N ASP A 663 1.22 42.86 -20.34
CA ASP A 663 0.58 42.08 -21.39
C ASP A 663 -0.88 42.54 -21.57
N ILE A 664 -1.11 43.36 -22.60
CA ILE A 664 -2.42 43.95 -22.90
C ILE A 664 -3.48 42.88 -23.16
N THR A 665 -3.11 41.76 -23.77
CA THR A 665 -4.02 40.66 -24.07
C THR A 665 -4.46 39.98 -22.78
N LEU A 666 -3.54 39.76 -21.84
CA LEU A 666 -3.87 39.16 -20.55
C LEU A 666 -4.67 40.11 -19.65
N LEU A 667 -4.43 41.43 -19.75
CA LEU A 667 -5.30 42.44 -19.11
C LEU A 667 -6.72 42.42 -19.67
N LYS A 668 -6.89 42.20 -20.98
CA LYS A 668 -8.20 42.02 -21.60
C LYS A 668 -8.90 40.76 -21.09
N VAL A 669 -8.18 39.64 -21.00
CA VAL A 669 -8.70 38.39 -20.39
C VAL A 669 -9.12 38.63 -18.95
N SER A 670 -8.31 39.32 -18.15
CA SER A 670 -8.64 39.69 -16.76
C SER A 670 -9.92 40.52 -16.67
N LEU A 671 -10.07 41.52 -17.56
CA LEU A 671 -11.27 42.34 -17.63
C LEU A 671 -12.51 41.52 -17.99
N GLU A 672 -12.42 40.65 -19.01
CA GLU A 672 -13.54 39.82 -19.46
C GLU A 672 -13.99 38.82 -18.39
N LEU A 673 -13.04 38.18 -17.68
CA LEU A 673 -13.35 37.34 -16.53
C LEU A 673 -13.98 38.15 -15.40
N GLY A 674 -13.46 39.35 -15.12
CA GLY A 674 -14.02 40.25 -14.11
C GLY A 674 -15.46 40.67 -14.42
N LEU A 675 -15.77 40.94 -15.69
CA LEU A 675 -17.12 41.28 -16.14
C LEU A 675 -18.11 40.13 -16.00
N GLN A 676 -17.66 38.87 -16.09
CA GLN A 676 -18.52 37.70 -15.92
C GLN A 676 -18.99 37.49 -14.47
N VAL A 677 -18.27 38.07 -13.49
CA VAL A 677 -18.60 37.94 -12.06
C VAL A 677 -19.75 38.86 -11.65
N PHE A 678 -19.94 39.97 -12.36
CA PHE A 678 -21.00 40.97 -12.14
C PHE A 678 -22.21 40.69 -13.04
#